data_AF-A0A2U1MEI5-F1
#
_entry.id   AF-A0A2U1MEI5-F1
#
_cell.length_a   1.000
_cell.length_b   1.000
_cell.length_c   1.000
_cell.angle_alpha   90.00
_cell.angle_beta   90.00
_cell.angle_gamma   90.00
#
_symmetry.space_group_name_H-M   'P 1'
#
loop_
_entity.id
_entity.type
_entity.pdbx_description
1 polymer ?
#
loop_
_entity_poly.entity_id
_entity_poly.type
_entity_poly.pdbx_seq_one_letter_code
_entity_poly.pdbx_strand_id
1 'polypeptide(L)'
;MLLKMISFMLILICTTIFNAFPTKSDELQTYIVHLSLPEGQEVSQPHKLEELYNSYLSKIASGSNEKPKMVYAYRRVITGFAAKMSNEQAKVMENLGGVLLVSPERSYELHTTHSPRFLGLHQNKGLWKHSHYGKGIIIALLDSGITPGHPSFNDKGIPPPPPRWKGKCEVSGCNNKLIGIRNFVSNDSAIDKEGHGTHTSSTAAGNYVNNASVFEQANGTASGMAPLAHLAMYKVCGDIGCFGSDILAGMDTAIEDGADVISLSLGGMFLHFYDDSIAIGAFTAIKSGIFVSCSAGNSGPGNNSLANEAPWILTVGASKTDRRIRTTVTLGNKKILNGEALYQPKNYRPKFRPLVYPAEMGYSCNRESLKHVDVKGKVVLCDAYFELAGSEMGEAVKEAGGAAMIIANDKRTGNSVAVEVQVLPSSHVGYREGVAIKKYLNSTSAPVATIIQHGTVLNAKSAPMVTAFSSRGPNVASPGIMKPDIVGPGVDILAAWHKSVDNKTGTQATFNIISGTSMSCPHLAGVAALLKSTHPDWSPAAIKSAIMTTASNVSLNGRYIVNERDLPADVFDIGSGHVEVSKANDPGLIFDIQPDDYIPYLCGLKNYTAKQVQVIVKKTVSCSETIPEAQLNYPSFVVELKRCERKEYSRTLTNVGFENSTYTIGDISLPQGVDIKVSSHSQQLSFTALHQKLALRVIFSRDCKDRVNVPYYYNFIVLKSGKYTVRIPYVIMYK
;
A
#
# COMPACT_ATOMS: atom_id res chain seq x y z
N MET A 1 -41.73 71.44 -21.05
CA MET A 1 -40.74 70.69 -21.84
C MET A 1 -39.37 70.54 -21.16
N LEU A 2 -39.19 71.03 -19.93
CA LEU A 2 -37.95 70.85 -19.14
C LEU A 2 -37.95 69.60 -18.23
N LEU A 3 -39.11 68.98 -17.96
CA LEU A 3 -39.20 67.74 -17.16
C LEU A 3 -38.98 66.44 -17.96
N LYS A 4 -38.89 66.51 -19.29
CA LYS A 4 -38.57 65.34 -20.15
C LYS A 4 -37.07 65.19 -20.46
N MET A 5 -36.24 66.19 -20.13
CA MET A 5 -34.78 66.10 -20.34
C MET A 5 -34.03 65.48 -19.16
N ILE A 6 -34.58 65.51 -17.94
CA ILE A 6 -33.90 64.97 -16.74
C ILE A 6 -34.05 63.44 -16.66
N SER A 7 -35.13 62.88 -17.19
CA SER A 7 -35.33 61.42 -17.29
C SER A 7 -34.46 60.75 -18.36
N PHE A 8 -33.90 61.51 -19.31
CA PHE A 8 -33.05 60.98 -20.38
C PHE A 8 -31.55 61.00 -20.01
N MET A 9 -31.14 61.83 -19.03
CA MET A 9 -29.76 61.87 -18.53
C MET A 9 -29.48 60.93 -17.35
N LEU A 10 -30.48 60.52 -16.56
CA LEU A 10 -30.28 59.53 -15.49
C LEU A 10 -30.32 58.06 -15.97
N ILE A 11 -30.85 57.79 -17.17
CA ILE A 11 -30.92 56.42 -17.72
C ILE A 11 -29.73 56.10 -18.64
N LEU A 12 -29.01 57.11 -19.15
CA LEU A 12 -27.80 56.90 -19.97
C LEU A 12 -26.49 56.86 -19.16
N ILE A 13 -26.53 57.22 -17.88
CA ILE A 13 -25.36 57.21 -16.97
C ILE A 13 -25.31 55.94 -16.11
N CYS A 14 -26.34 55.07 -16.18
CA CYS A 14 -26.43 53.85 -15.37
C CYS A 14 -26.08 52.54 -16.11
N THR A 15 -25.52 52.60 -17.32
CA THR A 15 -25.05 51.40 -18.05
C THR A 15 -23.58 51.42 -18.48
N THR A 16 -22.80 52.42 -18.07
CA THR A 16 -21.35 52.47 -18.31
C THR A 16 -20.48 51.94 -17.17
N ILE A 17 -21.00 51.11 -16.26
CA ILE A 17 -20.19 50.25 -15.37
C ILE A 17 -20.93 48.92 -15.10
N PHE A 18 -20.98 48.04 -16.10
CA PHE A 18 -20.96 46.59 -15.84
C PHE A 18 -19.93 45.98 -16.79
N ASN A 19 -18.72 45.86 -16.25
CA ASN A 19 -17.66 44.90 -16.56
C ASN A 19 -17.50 44.48 -18.03
N ALA A 20 -16.40 44.95 -18.60
CA ALA A 20 -15.60 44.19 -19.54
C ALA A 20 -15.26 42.82 -18.94
N PHE A 21 -16.10 41.81 -19.20
CA PHE A 21 -15.65 40.44 -19.24
C PHE A 21 -15.12 40.20 -20.65
N PRO A 22 -13.87 39.74 -20.83
CA PRO A 22 -13.42 39.28 -22.12
C PRO A 22 -14.37 38.15 -22.55
N THR A 23 -15.09 38.36 -23.66
CA THR A 23 -15.80 37.30 -24.37
C THR A 23 -14.77 36.23 -24.69
N LYS A 24 -14.84 35.10 -23.98
CA LYS A 24 -14.08 33.88 -24.30
C LYS A 24 -14.25 33.64 -25.80
N SER A 25 -13.19 33.75 -26.57
CA SER A 25 -13.14 33.08 -27.86
C SER A 25 -13.40 31.60 -27.59
N ASP A 26 -14.37 31.00 -28.27
CA ASP A 26 -14.59 29.56 -28.21
C ASP A 26 -13.36 28.85 -28.78
N GLU A 27 -12.40 28.56 -27.92
CA GLU A 27 -11.15 27.94 -28.32
C GLU A 27 -11.44 26.52 -28.86
N LEU A 28 -11.05 26.26 -30.12
CA LEU A 28 -11.24 24.95 -30.74
C LEU A 28 -10.62 23.83 -29.89
N GLN A 29 -11.44 22.88 -29.44
CA GLN A 29 -11.01 21.69 -28.70
C GLN A 29 -10.90 20.49 -29.63
N THR A 30 -10.05 19.53 -29.30
CA THR A 30 -9.95 18.27 -30.05
C THR A 30 -11.07 17.33 -29.62
N TYR A 31 -11.80 16.77 -30.58
CA TYR A 31 -12.78 15.71 -30.36
C TYR A 31 -12.44 14.50 -31.22
N ILE A 32 -12.77 13.32 -30.71
CA ILE A 32 -12.68 12.03 -31.39
C ILE A 32 -14.09 11.65 -31.87
N VAL A 33 -14.24 11.44 -33.18
CA VAL A 33 -15.50 11.09 -33.84
C VAL A 33 -15.45 9.64 -34.30
N HIS A 34 -16.37 8.82 -33.81
CA HIS A 34 -16.55 7.42 -34.20
C HIS A 34 -17.67 7.31 -35.23
N LEU A 35 -17.46 6.53 -36.29
CA LEU A 35 -18.40 6.35 -37.39
C LEU A 35 -18.80 4.88 -37.55
N SER A 36 -20.03 4.63 -38.02
CA SER A 36 -20.48 3.30 -38.43
C SER A 36 -19.93 2.95 -39.81
N LEU A 37 -19.38 1.74 -39.97
CA LEU A 37 -19.05 1.21 -41.30
C LEU A 37 -20.35 0.81 -42.02
N PRO A 38 -20.53 1.18 -43.30
CA PRO A 38 -21.60 0.61 -44.13
C PRO A 38 -21.39 -0.90 -44.30
N GLU A 39 -22.47 -1.69 -44.19
CA GLU A 39 -22.41 -3.14 -44.37
C GLU A 39 -21.84 -3.49 -45.76
N GLY A 40 -20.77 -4.31 -45.79
CA GLY A 40 -20.22 -4.88 -47.02
C GLY A 40 -18.99 -4.17 -47.63
N GLN A 41 -18.40 -3.15 -47.00
CA GLN A 41 -17.14 -2.53 -47.47
C GLN A 41 -15.91 -2.99 -46.66
N GLU A 42 -14.97 -3.69 -47.30
CA GLU A 42 -13.62 -3.86 -46.76
C GLU A 42 -12.83 -2.54 -46.81
N VAL A 43 -12.20 -2.17 -45.70
CA VAL A 43 -11.37 -0.98 -45.51
C VAL A 43 -10.00 -1.18 -46.19
N SER A 44 -9.98 -1.33 -47.51
CA SER A 44 -8.74 -1.61 -48.28
C SER A 44 -8.23 -0.41 -49.09
N GLN A 45 -9.00 0.68 -49.23
CA GLN A 45 -8.59 1.88 -49.97
C GLN A 45 -8.53 3.14 -49.08
N PRO A 46 -7.32 3.61 -48.69
CA PRO A 46 -7.15 4.71 -47.74
C PRO A 46 -7.72 6.07 -48.20
N HIS A 47 -7.68 6.36 -49.50
CA HIS A 47 -8.16 7.63 -50.05
C HIS A 47 -9.67 7.82 -49.88
N LYS A 48 -10.47 6.76 -50.08
CA LYS A 48 -11.94 6.81 -49.93
C LYS A 48 -12.37 7.08 -48.48
N LEU A 49 -11.60 6.59 -47.50
CA LEU A 49 -11.88 6.80 -46.08
C LEU A 49 -11.62 8.25 -45.66
N GLU A 50 -10.54 8.85 -46.18
CA GLU A 50 -10.24 10.26 -45.92
C GLU A 50 -11.23 11.20 -46.61
N GLU A 51 -11.68 10.89 -47.83
CA GLU A 51 -12.76 11.64 -48.49
C GLU A 51 -14.05 11.57 -47.67
N LEU A 52 -14.41 10.39 -47.15
CA LEU A 52 -15.55 10.21 -46.27
C LEU A 52 -15.42 11.08 -45.01
N TYR A 53 -14.27 11.05 -44.31
CA TYR A 53 -14.06 11.84 -43.09
C TYR A 53 -14.10 13.34 -43.35
N ASN A 54 -13.48 13.79 -44.45
CA ASN A 54 -13.53 15.18 -44.88
C ASN A 54 -14.96 15.64 -45.23
N SER A 55 -15.81 14.74 -45.76
CA SER A 55 -17.21 15.07 -46.02
C SER A 55 -17.98 15.42 -44.72
N TYR A 56 -17.72 14.72 -43.61
CA TYR A 56 -18.33 15.05 -42.31
C TYR A 56 -17.84 16.40 -41.78
N LEU A 57 -16.55 16.70 -41.91
CA LEU A 57 -15.99 18.00 -41.52
C LEU A 57 -16.54 19.16 -42.36
N SER A 58 -16.77 18.95 -43.66
CA SER A 58 -17.35 19.98 -44.53
C SER A 58 -18.81 20.32 -44.15
N LYS A 59 -19.60 19.32 -43.70
CA LYS A 59 -20.99 19.51 -43.27
C LYS A 59 -21.09 20.41 -42.04
N ILE A 60 -20.17 20.28 -41.09
CA ILE A 60 -20.16 21.11 -39.87
C ILE A 60 -19.45 22.45 -40.05
N ALA A 61 -18.70 22.64 -41.13
CA ALA A 61 -18.04 23.91 -41.44
C ALA A 61 -19.00 25.01 -41.94
N SER A 62 -20.22 24.64 -42.36
CA SER A 62 -21.15 25.55 -43.06
C SER A 62 -21.92 26.53 -42.14
N GLY A 63 -21.58 26.61 -40.85
CA GLY A 63 -22.32 27.42 -39.86
C GLY A 63 -21.47 28.16 -38.82
N SER A 64 -20.15 28.27 -39.00
CA SER A 64 -19.24 28.92 -38.05
C SER A 64 -18.07 29.64 -38.76
N ASN A 65 -17.57 30.73 -38.17
CA ASN A 65 -16.37 31.44 -38.63
C ASN A 65 -15.08 30.63 -38.43
N GLU A 66 -15.09 29.61 -37.58
CA GLU A 66 -13.91 28.78 -37.29
C GLU A 66 -13.99 27.45 -38.04
N LYS A 67 -12.99 27.17 -38.89
CA LYS A 67 -12.97 25.95 -39.70
C LYS A 67 -12.53 24.76 -38.87
N PRO A 68 -13.32 23.67 -38.81
CA PRO A 68 -12.91 22.47 -38.13
C PRO A 68 -11.73 21.84 -38.88
N LYS A 69 -10.71 21.40 -38.15
CA LYS A 69 -9.47 20.89 -38.74
C LYS A 69 -9.23 19.45 -38.30
N MET A 70 -9.11 18.54 -39.26
CA MET A 70 -8.72 17.16 -38.97
C MET A 70 -7.33 17.12 -38.34
N VAL A 71 -7.23 16.44 -37.20
CA VAL A 71 -5.99 16.18 -36.48
C VAL A 71 -5.45 14.80 -36.88
N TYR A 72 -6.31 13.78 -36.86
CA TYR A 72 -5.94 12.40 -37.22
C TYR A 72 -7.09 11.68 -37.93
N ALA A 73 -6.77 10.83 -38.90
CA ALA A 73 -7.71 9.89 -39.52
C ALA A 73 -7.36 8.45 -39.07
N TYR A 74 -8.30 7.75 -38.45
CA TYR A 74 -8.08 6.40 -37.93
C TYR A 74 -8.53 5.37 -38.96
N ARG A 75 -7.71 4.35 -39.19
CA ARG A 75 -7.97 3.33 -40.24
C ARG A 75 -8.06 1.90 -39.71
N ARG A 76 -7.61 1.65 -38.48
CA ARG A 76 -7.42 0.30 -37.92
C ARG A 76 -7.96 0.14 -36.50
N VAL A 77 -7.73 1.14 -35.66
CA VAL A 77 -8.07 1.07 -34.22
C VAL A 77 -9.54 1.41 -33.96
N ILE A 78 -10.09 2.33 -34.75
CA ILE A 78 -11.51 2.68 -34.84
C ILE A 78 -11.78 3.15 -36.27
N THR A 79 -13.05 3.11 -36.69
CA THR A 79 -13.54 3.83 -37.88
C THR A 79 -13.94 5.23 -37.44
N GLY A 80 -13.18 6.25 -37.83
CA GLY A 80 -13.38 7.59 -37.33
C GLY A 80 -12.17 8.50 -37.47
N PHE A 81 -12.27 9.73 -36.96
CA PHE A 81 -11.21 10.73 -37.02
C PHE A 81 -11.19 11.59 -35.76
N ALA A 82 -10.07 12.23 -35.47
CA ALA A 82 -9.98 13.30 -34.50
C ALA A 82 -9.91 14.64 -35.21
N ALA A 83 -10.63 15.64 -34.72
CA ALA A 83 -10.62 16.98 -35.30
C ALA A 83 -10.75 18.06 -34.22
N LYS A 84 -10.13 19.21 -34.48
CA LYS A 84 -10.36 20.44 -33.73
C LYS A 84 -11.66 21.06 -34.19
N MET A 85 -12.60 21.28 -33.27
CA MET A 85 -13.91 21.86 -33.53
C MET A 85 -14.40 22.64 -32.30
N SER A 86 -15.34 23.56 -32.48
CA SER A 86 -16.02 24.23 -31.36
C SER A 86 -17.04 23.28 -30.69
N ASN A 87 -17.53 23.64 -29.50
CA ASN A 87 -18.56 22.86 -28.81
C ASN A 87 -19.86 22.74 -29.65
N GLU A 88 -20.21 23.80 -30.38
CA GLU A 88 -21.38 23.88 -31.25
C GLU A 88 -21.21 22.93 -32.44
N GLN A 89 -20.02 22.96 -33.06
CA GLN A 89 -19.68 22.05 -34.16
C GLN A 89 -19.69 20.58 -33.73
N ALA A 90 -19.23 20.28 -32.51
CA ALA A 90 -19.29 18.94 -31.94
C ALA A 90 -20.74 18.46 -31.77
N LYS A 91 -21.65 19.32 -31.27
CA LYS A 91 -23.09 18.99 -31.17
C LYS A 91 -23.75 18.77 -32.53
N VAL A 92 -23.36 19.52 -33.56
CA VAL A 92 -23.85 19.27 -34.93
C VAL A 92 -23.32 17.93 -35.46
N MET A 93 -22.03 17.63 -35.21
CA MET A 93 -21.42 16.36 -35.60
C MET A 93 -22.12 15.16 -34.96
N GLU A 94 -22.50 15.23 -33.68
CA GLU A 94 -23.24 14.17 -32.98
C GLU A 94 -24.56 13.79 -33.65
N ASN A 95 -25.19 14.73 -34.36
CA ASN A 95 -26.48 14.54 -35.01
C ASN A 95 -26.39 14.13 -36.49
N LEU A 96 -25.18 13.97 -37.04
CA LEU A 96 -25.01 13.53 -38.42
C LEU A 96 -25.20 12.02 -38.55
N GLY A 97 -25.98 11.59 -39.55
CA GLY A 97 -26.19 10.18 -39.86
C GLY A 97 -24.86 9.44 -40.09
N GLY A 98 -24.68 8.31 -39.39
CA GLY A 98 -23.45 7.51 -39.42
C GLY A 98 -22.40 7.88 -38.36
N VAL A 99 -22.61 8.94 -37.57
CA VAL A 99 -21.81 9.24 -36.37
C VAL A 99 -22.33 8.42 -35.20
N LEU A 100 -21.45 7.62 -34.58
CA LEU A 100 -21.76 6.77 -33.43
C LEU A 100 -21.49 7.48 -32.11
N LEU A 101 -20.44 8.30 -32.06
CA LEU A 101 -19.99 8.97 -30.84
C LEU A 101 -19.07 10.13 -31.19
N VAL A 102 -19.28 11.28 -30.56
CA VAL A 102 -18.31 12.38 -30.51
C VAL A 102 -17.85 12.50 -29.07
N SER A 103 -16.54 12.50 -28.83
CA SER A 103 -15.96 12.53 -27.48
C SER A 103 -14.85 13.55 -27.39
N PRO A 104 -14.85 14.47 -26.40
CA PRO A 104 -13.74 15.40 -26.21
C PRO A 104 -12.46 14.64 -25.85
N GLU A 105 -11.32 15.11 -26.37
CA GLU A 105 -9.99 14.61 -26.04
C GLU A 105 -9.75 14.73 -24.53
N ARG A 106 -9.30 13.64 -23.92
CA ARG A 106 -8.95 13.60 -22.50
C ARG A 106 -7.44 13.55 -22.36
N SER A 107 -6.89 14.42 -21.52
CA SER A 107 -5.51 14.28 -21.06
C SER A 107 -5.39 13.08 -20.13
N TYR A 108 -4.45 12.16 -20.41
CA TYR A 108 -4.12 11.04 -19.54
C TYR A 108 -2.85 11.36 -18.73
N GLU A 109 -2.84 11.01 -17.44
CA GLU A 109 -1.73 11.29 -16.53
C GLU A 109 -0.64 10.20 -16.61
N LEU A 110 0.64 10.58 -16.43
CA LEU A 110 1.76 9.65 -16.32
C LEU A 110 1.65 8.85 -15.01
N HIS A 111 1.57 7.53 -15.09
CA HIS A 111 1.36 6.68 -13.92
C HIS A 111 2.65 6.49 -13.12
N THR A 112 2.56 6.63 -11.80
CA THR A 112 3.59 6.12 -10.91
C THR A 112 3.47 4.60 -10.77
N THR A 113 4.53 3.83 -10.47
CA THR A 113 4.61 2.42 -10.89
C THR A 113 3.48 1.52 -10.40
N HIS A 114 2.76 1.87 -9.32
CA HIS A 114 1.29 1.74 -9.17
C HIS A 114 0.82 2.02 -7.73
N SER A 115 1.62 1.68 -6.71
CA SER A 115 1.17 1.65 -5.32
C SER A 115 0.73 2.99 -4.72
N PRO A 116 1.36 4.16 -5.00
CA PRO A 116 0.80 5.44 -4.52
C PRO A 116 -0.60 5.68 -5.08
N ARG A 117 -0.81 5.40 -6.38
CA ARG A 117 -2.11 5.54 -7.04
C ARG A 117 -3.15 4.58 -6.48
N PHE A 118 -2.77 3.33 -6.22
CA PHE A 118 -3.64 2.35 -5.57
C PHE A 118 -4.13 2.85 -4.20
N LEU A 119 -3.29 3.61 -3.48
CA LEU A 119 -3.65 4.27 -2.23
C LEU A 119 -4.37 5.62 -2.40
N GLY A 120 -4.77 5.98 -3.62
CA GLY A 120 -5.47 7.22 -3.92
C GLY A 120 -4.59 8.47 -3.95
N LEU A 121 -3.26 8.32 -4.03
CA LEU A 121 -2.33 9.44 -4.20
C LEU A 121 -2.15 9.75 -5.69
N HIS A 122 -2.62 10.93 -6.09
CA HIS A 122 -2.62 11.40 -7.47
C HIS A 122 -1.85 12.71 -7.59
N GLN A 123 -1.03 12.85 -8.64
CA GLN A 123 -0.26 14.08 -8.84
C GLN A 123 -1.20 15.28 -8.94
N ASN A 124 -0.83 16.37 -8.26
CA ASN A 124 -1.53 17.65 -8.21
C ASN A 124 -2.97 17.60 -7.66
N LYS A 125 -3.35 16.52 -6.97
CA LYS A 125 -4.69 16.30 -6.41
C LYS A 125 -4.61 15.68 -5.02
N GLY A 126 -5.72 15.76 -4.29
CA GLY A 126 -5.88 15.07 -2.99
C GLY A 126 -4.78 15.36 -1.99
N LEU A 127 -4.43 14.34 -1.20
CA LEU A 127 -3.47 14.48 -0.11
C LEU A 127 -2.09 14.95 -0.57
N TRP A 128 -1.58 14.50 -1.72
CA TRP A 128 -0.27 14.94 -2.21
C TRP A 128 -0.18 16.45 -2.40
N LYS A 129 -1.22 17.07 -2.95
CA LYS A 129 -1.27 18.53 -3.08
C LYS A 129 -1.37 19.21 -1.71
N HIS A 130 -2.23 18.72 -0.81
CA HIS A 130 -2.46 19.33 0.50
C HIS A 130 -1.27 19.22 1.45
N SER A 131 -0.55 18.09 1.41
CA SER A 131 0.66 17.83 2.19
C SER A 131 1.94 18.36 1.54
N HIS A 132 1.84 19.10 0.43
CA HIS A 132 2.99 19.50 -0.38
C HIS A 132 3.96 18.33 -0.66
N TYR A 133 3.42 17.12 -0.88
CA TYR A 133 4.16 15.89 -1.13
C TYR A 133 5.18 15.51 -0.03
N GLY A 134 4.96 15.98 1.20
CA GLY A 134 5.85 15.76 2.35
C GLY A 134 7.04 16.73 2.44
N LYS A 135 7.02 17.85 1.70
CA LYS A 135 8.10 18.84 1.68
C LYS A 135 8.48 19.29 3.10
N GLY A 136 9.77 19.22 3.42
CA GLY A 136 10.32 19.62 4.72
C GLY A 136 10.23 18.56 5.83
N ILE A 137 9.51 17.47 5.61
CA ILE A 137 9.49 16.32 6.52
C ILE A 137 10.74 15.46 6.30
N ILE A 138 11.31 14.93 7.38
CA ILE A 138 12.49 14.07 7.37
C ILE A 138 12.09 12.66 7.78
N ILE A 139 12.32 11.70 6.89
CA ILE A 139 12.13 10.27 7.16
C ILE A 139 13.50 9.64 7.38
N ALA A 140 13.72 9.11 8.59
CA ALA A 140 14.87 8.32 8.95
C ALA A 140 14.59 6.83 8.67
N LEU A 141 15.51 6.18 7.96
CA LEU A 141 15.43 4.77 7.59
C LEU A 141 16.53 4.02 8.34
N LEU A 142 16.15 3.03 9.14
CA LEU A 142 17.09 2.11 9.76
C LEU A 142 17.07 0.79 8.99
N ASP A 143 18.14 0.52 8.24
CA ASP A 143 18.14 -0.53 7.22
C ASP A 143 19.57 -1.03 6.86
N SER A 144 19.72 -1.72 5.72
CA SER A 144 20.99 -2.28 5.21
C SER A 144 21.94 -1.27 4.53
N GLY A 145 21.56 0.02 4.53
CA GLY A 145 22.29 1.11 3.90
C GLY A 145 21.52 1.73 2.74
N ILE A 146 22.18 2.56 1.95
CA ILE A 146 21.58 3.17 0.75
C ILE A 146 22.56 3.19 -0.42
N THR A 147 22.06 3.24 -1.65
CA THR A 147 22.85 3.48 -2.87
C THR A 147 22.78 4.96 -3.24
N PRO A 148 23.78 5.79 -2.87
CA PRO A 148 23.76 7.21 -3.19
C PRO A 148 23.86 7.44 -4.71
N GLY A 149 23.28 8.53 -5.19
CA GLY A 149 23.27 8.85 -6.63
C GLY A 149 22.24 8.09 -7.47
N HIS A 150 21.55 7.08 -6.91
CA HIS A 150 20.43 6.45 -7.61
C HIS A 150 19.37 7.52 -7.98
N PRO A 151 18.76 7.50 -9.19
CA PRO A 151 17.83 8.54 -9.64
C PRO A 151 16.63 8.76 -8.70
N SER A 152 16.15 7.74 -7.97
CA SER A 152 15.11 7.92 -6.95
C SER A 152 15.51 8.82 -5.79
N PHE A 153 16.80 9.11 -5.62
CA PHE A 153 17.34 10.00 -4.60
C PHE A 153 17.88 11.31 -5.18
N ASN A 154 17.45 11.67 -6.41
CA ASN A 154 17.71 12.99 -6.95
C ASN A 154 16.92 14.05 -6.17
N ASP A 155 17.47 15.25 -6.09
CA ASP A 155 16.94 16.36 -5.30
C ASP A 155 16.19 17.41 -6.13
N LYS A 156 15.80 17.06 -7.35
CA LYS A 156 15.02 17.95 -8.22
C LYS A 156 13.70 18.31 -7.54
N GLY A 157 13.47 19.61 -7.37
CA GLY A 157 12.25 20.16 -6.78
C GLY A 157 12.21 20.11 -5.24
N ILE A 158 13.33 19.72 -4.60
CA ILE A 158 13.41 19.56 -3.14
C ILE A 158 14.24 20.73 -2.57
N PRO A 159 13.69 21.49 -1.62
CA PRO A 159 14.42 22.61 -0.99
C PRO A 159 15.57 22.08 -0.13
N PRO A 160 16.49 22.94 0.35
CA PRO A 160 17.46 22.57 1.38
C PRO A 160 16.78 21.96 2.62
N PRO A 161 17.48 21.07 3.37
CA PRO A 161 16.97 20.50 4.62
C PRO A 161 16.54 21.61 5.60
N PRO A 162 15.52 21.36 6.45
CA PRO A 162 15.06 22.35 7.41
C PRO A 162 16.15 22.68 8.43
N PRO A 163 16.21 23.91 8.99
CA PRO A 163 17.28 24.34 9.91
C PRO A 163 17.42 23.50 11.18
N ARG A 164 16.37 22.76 11.56
CA ARG A 164 16.40 21.84 12.71
C ARG A 164 17.20 20.57 12.46
N TRP A 165 17.50 20.25 11.19
CA TRP A 165 18.28 19.07 10.83
C TRP A 165 19.72 19.21 11.32
N LYS A 166 20.18 18.24 12.10
CA LYS A 166 21.55 18.22 12.67
C LYS A 166 22.40 17.06 12.16
N GLY A 167 21.81 16.17 11.36
CA GLY A 167 22.51 15.00 10.84
C GLY A 167 23.61 15.35 9.85
N LYS A 168 24.48 14.35 9.64
CA LYS A 168 25.66 14.45 8.78
C LYS A 168 25.70 13.34 7.75
N CYS A 169 26.55 13.53 6.74
CA CYS A 169 26.84 12.52 5.74
C CYS A 169 28.26 11.97 5.97
N GLU A 170 28.38 10.70 6.36
CA GLU A 170 29.67 10.04 6.59
C GLU A 170 30.36 9.58 5.30
N VAL A 171 29.61 9.51 4.20
CA VAL A 171 30.10 9.19 2.86
C VAL A 171 29.64 10.24 1.85
N SER A 172 30.29 10.32 0.69
CA SER A 172 29.82 11.20 -0.40
C SER A 172 28.47 10.72 -0.95
N GLY A 173 27.64 11.65 -1.41
CA GLY A 173 26.39 11.35 -2.12
C GLY A 173 25.13 11.90 -1.47
N CYS A 174 25.25 12.59 -0.34
CA CYS A 174 24.16 13.43 0.16
C CYS A 174 23.87 14.63 -0.75
N ASN A 175 22.62 15.05 -0.76
CA ASN A 175 22.07 16.19 -1.50
C ASN A 175 20.81 16.67 -0.76
N ASN A 176 19.97 17.51 -1.38
CA ASN A 176 18.75 17.96 -0.69
C ASN A 176 17.69 16.86 -0.52
N LYS A 177 17.80 15.72 -1.23
CA LYS A 177 16.94 14.56 -1.04
C LYS A 177 17.43 13.64 0.07
N LEU A 178 18.66 13.13 -0.08
CA LEU A 178 19.34 12.27 0.86
C LEU A 178 20.25 13.16 1.72
N ILE A 179 19.77 13.57 2.89
CA ILE A 179 20.39 14.63 3.69
C ILE A 179 21.34 14.09 4.77
N GLY A 180 21.27 12.79 5.05
CA GLY A 180 22.12 12.11 6.02
C GLY A 180 22.40 10.66 5.65
N ILE A 181 23.62 10.22 5.91
CA ILE A 181 24.05 8.82 5.79
C ILE A 181 24.97 8.53 6.97
N ARG A 182 24.58 7.58 7.81
CA ARG A 182 25.30 7.13 9.00
C ARG A 182 25.46 5.61 8.97
N ASN A 183 26.61 5.09 9.38
CA ASN A 183 26.83 3.65 9.51
C ASN A 183 27.17 3.26 10.96
N PHE A 184 26.42 2.29 11.50
CA PHE A 184 26.65 1.74 12.84
C PHE A 184 27.17 0.30 12.79
N VAL A 185 27.13 -0.34 11.62
CA VAL A 185 27.63 -1.70 11.43
C VAL A 185 29.15 -1.68 11.37
N SER A 186 29.78 -2.33 12.35
CA SER A 186 31.24 -2.43 12.45
C SER A 186 31.84 -3.16 11.25
N ASN A 187 32.99 -2.67 10.76
CA ASN A 187 33.73 -3.23 9.61
C ASN A 187 32.95 -3.30 8.28
N ASP A 188 31.88 -2.52 8.14
CA ASP A 188 31.15 -2.39 6.87
C ASP A 188 31.13 -0.94 6.36
N SER A 189 30.71 -0.76 5.11
CA SER A 189 30.46 0.53 4.49
C SER A 189 29.00 0.94 4.65
N ALA A 190 28.73 2.24 4.70
CA ALA A 190 27.36 2.80 4.67
C ALA A 190 26.59 2.50 3.37
N ILE A 191 27.29 2.06 2.32
CA ILE A 191 26.71 1.71 1.02
C ILE A 191 25.91 0.41 1.13
N ASP A 192 24.75 0.42 0.48
CA ASP A 192 23.89 -0.75 0.36
C ASP A 192 24.46 -1.78 -0.63
N LYS A 193 24.78 -2.97 -0.13
CA LYS A 193 25.26 -4.10 -0.92
C LYS A 193 24.19 -5.17 -1.13
N GLU A 194 23.07 -5.07 -0.41
CA GLU A 194 22.02 -6.08 -0.39
C GLU A 194 20.79 -5.59 -1.19
N GLY A 195 20.43 -4.30 -1.06
CA GLY A 195 19.41 -3.60 -1.84
C GLY A 195 18.17 -3.19 -1.05
N HIS A 196 17.91 -3.83 0.09
CA HIS A 196 16.71 -3.64 0.90
C HIS A 196 16.58 -2.20 1.38
N GLY A 197 17.64 -1.60 1.94
CA GLY A 197 17.59 -0.21 2.40
C GLY A 197 17.39 0.81 1.28
N THR A 198 17.96 0.56 0.09
CA THR A 198 17.67 1.35 -1.12
C THR A 198 16.21 1.22 -1.55
N HIS A 199 15.64 0.01 -1.47
CA HIS A 199 14.25 -0.28 -1.82
C HIS A 199 13.27 0.37 -0.85
N THR A 200 13.49 0.22 0.46
CA THR A 200 12.62 0.79 1.49
C THR A 200 12.67 2.31 1.50
N SER A 201 13.86 2.92 1.36
CA SER A 201 14.03 4.37 1.25
C SER A 201 13.28 4.96 0.05
N SER A 202 13.39 4.32 -1.11
CA SER A 202 12.70 4.78 -2.32
C SER A 202 11.20 4.51 -2.28
N THR A 203 10.74 3.50 -1.53
CA THR A 203 9.32 3.27 -1.27
C THR A 203 8.71 4.35 -0.36
N ALA A 204 9.44 4.76 0.69
CA ALA A 204 8.97 5.80 1.61
C ALA A 204 8.90 7.17 0.92
N ALA A 205 9.99 7.57 0.28
CA ALA A 205 10.11 8.92 -0.28
C ALA A 205 10.85 8.99 -1.61
N GLY A 206 11.05 7.95 -2.41
CA GLY A 206 11.73 8.10 -3.71
C GLY A 206 11.15 9.23 -4.58
N ASN A 207 12.01 10.07 -5.16
CA ASN A 207 11.60 11.07 -6.13
C ASN A 207 11.15 10.39 -7.45
N TYR A 208 10.53 11.15 -8.34
CA TYR A 208 10.00 10.64 -9.60
C TYR A 208 11.11 10.11 -10.52
N VAL A 209 11.00 8.85 -10.95
CA VAL A 209 11.88 8.26 -11.97
C VAL A 209 11.05 7.63 -13.08
N ASN A 210 11.11 8.21 -14.27
CA ASN A 210 10.37 7.72 -15.43
C ASN A 210 10.93 6.38 -15.95
N ASN A 211 10.09 5.61 -16.63
CA ASN A 211 10.44 4.35 -17.29
C ASN A 211 11.05 3.30 -16.34
N ALA A 212 10.69 3.37 -15.06
CA ALA A 212 11.05 2.38 -14.06
C ALA A 212 10.34 1.06 -14.37
N SER A 213 11.12 -0.02 -14.51
CA SER A 213 10.62 -1.35 -14.85
C SER A 213 11.66 -2.41 -14.52
N VAL A 214 11.20 -3.65 -14.33
CA VAL A 214 12.04 -4.83 -14.15
C VAL A 214 11.59 -5.89 -15.14
N PHE A 215 12.47 -6.33 -16.05
CA PHE A 215 12.08 -7.17 -17.19
C PHE A 215 10.86 -6.63 -17.97
N GLU A 216 10.81 -5.29 -18.11
CA GLU A 216 9.69 -4.53 -18.69
C GLU A 216 8.34 -4.65 -17.93
N GLN A 217 8.32 -5.34 -16.80
CA GLN A 217 7.17 -5.43 -15.91
C GLN A 217 7.06 -4.20 -15.02
N ALA A 218 5.81 -3.92 -14.59
CA ALA A 218 5.42 -2.76 -13.79
C ALA A 218 5.95 -1.42 -14.35
N ASN A 219 6.04 -1.32 -15.68
CA ASN A 219 6.55 -0.13 -16.35
C ASN A 219 5.74 1.12 -16.02
N GLY A 220 6.43 2.17 -15.58
CA GLY A 220 5.82 3.45 -15.25
C GLY A 220 6.83 4.40 -14.59
N THR A 221 6.33 5.32 -13.77
CA THR A 221 7.15 6.30 -13.04
C THR A 221 7.36 5.84 -11.59
N ALA A 222 8.55 5.44 -11.15
CA ALA A 222 8.74 5.15 -9.73
C ALA A 222 8.57 6.43 -8.89
N SER A 223 7.97 6.30 -7.71
CA SER A 223 7.82 7.36 -6.71
C SER A 223 7.53 6.72 -5.36
N GLY A 224 8.09 7.29 -4.29
CA GLY A 224 7.68 6.98 -2.93
C GLY A 224 6.33 7.60 -2.58
N MET A 225 5.85 7.32 -1.35
CA MET A 225 4.61 7.92 -0.85
C MET A 225 4.77 9.42 -0.58
N ALA A 226 5.93 9.87 -0.10
CA ALA A 226 6.24 11.28 0.15
C ALA A 226 7.42 11.77 -0.72
N PRO A 227 7.22 11.98 -2.03
CA PRO A 227 8.35 12.17 -2.97
C PRO A 227 9.19 13.43 -2.72
N LEU A 228 8.65 14.45 -2.03
CA LEU A 228 9.39 15.67 -1.69
C LEU A 228 9.88 15.72 -0.22
N ALA A 229 9.68 14.65 0.57
CA ALA A 229 10.28 14.52 1.90
C ALA A 229 11.80 14.27 1.81
N HIS A 230 12.54 14.63 2.85
CA HIS A 230 13.96 14.29 2.96
C HIS A 230 14.14 12.86 3.49
N LEU A 231 15.24 12.24 3.10
CA LEU A 231 15.66 10.91 3.54
C LEU A 231 16.95 11.02 4.35
N ALA A 232 17.03 10.28 5.45
CA ALA A 232 18.26 10.05 6.19
C ALA A 232 18.43 8.54 6.42
N MET A 233 19.57 7.98 5.99
CA MET A 233 19.86 6.56 6.11
C MET A 233 20.76 6.29 7.32
N TYR A 234 20.32 5.38 8.18
CA TYR A 234 21.06 4.87 9.33
C TYR A 234 21.26 3.37 9.11
N LYS A 235 22.45 2.99 8.64
CA LYS A 235 22.76 1.58 8.41
C LYS A 235 22.98 0.85 9.73
N VAL A 236 22.10 -0.10 10.02
CA VAL A 236 22.09 -0.91 11.26
C VAL A 236 22.02 -2.41 10.99
N CYS A 237 21.93 -2.79 9.71
CA CYS A 237 21.92 -4.17 9.25
C CYS A 237 23.11 -4.42 8.33
N GLY A 238 23.85 -5.50 8.58
CA GLY A 238 24.93 -6.00 7.72
C GLY A 238 24.65 -7.43 7.26
N ASP A 239 25.66 -8.08 6.68
CA ASP A 239 25.54 -9.43 6.12
C ASP A 239 25.14 -10.50 7.16
N ILE A 240 25.48 -10.28 8.43
CA ILE A 240 25.18 -11.21 9.55
C ILE A 240 23.89 -10.83 10.31
N GLY A 241 23.13 -9.86 9.81
CA GLY A 241 21.88 -9.40 10.40
C GLY A 241 21.95 -8.00 11.01
N CYS A 242 20.94 -7.68 11.83
CA CYS A 242 20.79 -6.37 12.48
C CYS A 242 20.95 -6.52 13.99
N PHE A 243 21.95 -5.88 14.59
CA PHE A 243 22.21 -5.99 16.03
C PHE A 243 21.44 -4.95 16.84
N GLY A 244 20.94 -5.34 18.02
CA GLY A 244 20.20 -4.44 18.91
C GLY A 244 20.99 -3.19 19.33
N SER A 245 22.31 -3.31 19.51
CA SER A 245 23.21 -2.19 19.77
C SER A 245 23.19 -1.15 18.66
N ASP A 246 23.28 -1.61 17.41
CA ASP A 246 23.39 -0.77 16.23
C ASP A 246 22.03 -0.12 15.93
N ILE A 247 20.94 -0.88 16.12
CA ILE A 247 19.57 -0.37 16.04
C ILE A 247 19.37 0.77 17.05
N LEU A 248 19.72 0.57 18.33
CA LEU A 248 19.59 1.62 19.35
C LEU A 248 20.44 2.85 19.02
N ALA A 249 21.69 2.67 18.59
CA ALA A 249 22.56 3.77 18.20
C ALA A 249 22.00 4.54 16.99
N GLY A 250 21.46 3.83 16.00
CA GLY A 250 20.80 4.43 14.85
C GLY A 250 19.54 5.21 15.24
N MET A 251 18.71 4.66 16.13
CA MET A 251 17.49 5.34 16.60
C MET A 251 17.83 6.58 17.42
N ASP A 252 18.78 6.47 18.34
CA ASP A 252 19.25 7.58 19.18
C ASP A 252 19.76 8.74 18.31
N THR A 253 20.59 8.41 17.32
CA THR A 253 21.10 9.39 16.36
C THR A 253 19.97 9.99 15.51
N ALA A 254 19.01 9.20 15.03
CA ALA A 254 17.90 9.71 14.24
C ALA A 254 17.01 10.69 15.03
N ILE A 255 16.85 10.46 16.35
CA ILE A 255 16.16 11.37 17.26
C ILE A 255 16.97 12.67 17.43
N GLU A 256 18.28 12.56 17.68
CA GLU A 256 19.17 13.71 17.86
C GLU A 256 19.24 14.59 16.59
N ASP A 257 19.33 13.94 15.43
CA ASP A 257 19.40 14.60 14.12
C ASP A 257 18.09 15.32 13.76
N GLY A 258 17.00 15.00 14.46
CA GLY A 258 15.71 15.67 14.36
C GLY A 258 14.80 15.08 13.27
N ALA A 259 14.73 13.76 13.13
CA ALA A 259 13.77 13.09 12.25
C ALA A 259 12.30 13.37 12.65
N ASP A 260 11.35 13.30 11.72
CA ASP A 260 9.91 13.37 12.02
C ASP A 260 9.26 11.98 12.04
N VAL A 261 9.80 11.07 11.23
CA VAL A 261 9.33 9.70 11.06
C VAL A 261 10.52 8.77 11.01
N ILE A 262 10.46 7.65 11.73
CA ILE A 262 11.41 6.55 11.64
C ILE A 262 10.70 5.33 11.02
N SER A 263 11.32 4.73 10.01
CA SER A 263 10.90 3.46 9.42
C SER A 263 11.92 2.37 9.76
N LEU A 264 11.46 1.28 10.36
CA LEU A 264 12.26 0.09 10.64
C LEU A 264 11.64 -1.13 9.95
N SER A 265 12.21 -1.51 8.81
CA SER A 265 11.80 -2.70 8.06
C SER A 265 12.54 -3.95 8.56
N LEU A 266 12.65 -4.07 9.87
CA LEU A 266 13.38 -5.10 10.59
C LEU A 266 12.60 -5.49 11.86
N GLY A 267 12.92 -6.65 12.42
CA GLY A 267 12.27 -7.17 13.61
C GLY A 267 12.84 -8.53 13.99
N GLY A 268 12.71 -8.89 15.26
CA GLY A 268 13.15 -10.17 15.79
C GLY A 268 11.99 -11.01 16.30
N MET A 269 12.30 -11.99 17.14
CA MET A 269 11.27 -12.68 17.94
C MET A 269 10.59 -11.68 18.89
N PHE A 270 9.36 -11.99 19.32
CA PHE A 270 8.70 -11.22 20.37
C PHE A 270 9.52 -11.31 21.67
N LEU A 271 9.64 -10.18 22.36
CA LEU A 271 10.35 -10.03 23.64
C LEU A 271 9.50 -9.18 24.58
N HIS A 272 9.81 -9.20 25.87
CA HIS A 272 9.29 -8.17 26.77
C HIS A 272 9.82 -6.79 26.35
N PHE A 273 9.00 -5.74 26.48
CA PHE A 273 9.34 -4.41 25.98
C PHE A 273 10.57 -3.78 26.65
N TYR A 274 10.93 -4.21 27.86
CA TYR A 274 12.14 -3.75 28.56
C TYR A 274 13.43 -4.49 28.10
N ASP A 275 13.30 -5.58 27.34
CA ASP A 275 14.39 -6.32 26.70
C ASP A 275 14.42 -6.10 25.17
N ASP A 276 13.39 -5.48 24.61
CA ASP A 276 13.27 -5.16 23.19
C ASP A 276 13.89 -3.79 22.88
N SER A 277 15.04 -3.82 22.19
CA SER A 277 15.78 -2.64 21.76
C SER A 277 14.95 -1.70 20.86
N ILE A 278 14.11 -2.24 19.98
CA ILE A 278 13.25 -1.44 19.10
C ILE A 278 12.14 -0.80 19.94
N ALA A 279 11.53 -1.53 20.87
CA ALA A 279 10.50 -0.98 21.75
C ALA A 279 11.04 0.18 22.60
N ILE A 280 12.22 0.03 23.21
CA ILE A 280 12.86 1.06 24.04
C ILE A 280 13.23 2.30 23.21
N GLY A 281 13.87 2.09 22.05
CA GLY A 281 14.21 3.17 21.13
C GLY A 281 12.97 3.92 20.62
N ALA A 282 11.93 3.17 20.24
CA ALA A 282 10.69 3.72 19.74
C ALA A 282 9.95 4.54 20.80
N PHE A 283 9.99 4.13 22.08
CA PHE A 283 9.40 4.90 23.17
C PHE A 283 10.10 6.27 23.31
N THR A 284 11.42 6.30 23.17
CA THR A 284 12.18 7.56 23.21
C THR A 284 11.85 8.44 21.99
N ALA A 285 11.68 7.85 20.81
CA ALA A 285 11.29 8.56 19.60
C ALA A 285 9.91 9.20 19.73
N ILE A 286 8.89 8.45 20.17
CA ILE A 286 7.53 9.00 20.30
C ILE A 286 7.44 10.08 21.37
N LYS A 287 8.26 9.98 22.44
CA LYS A 287 8.39 11.03 23.45
C LYS A 287 8.93 12.34 22.87
N SER A 288 9.74 12.23 21.81
CA SER A 288 10.28 13.36 21.06
C SER A 288 9.35 13.81 19.92
N GLY A 289 8.13 13.28 19.85
CA GLY A 289 7.14 13.61 18.81
C GLY A 289 7.39 12.93 17.46
N ILE A 290 8.27 11.93 17.41
CA ILE A 290 8.69 11.23 16.19
C ILE A 290 7.84 9.98 15.98
N PHE A 291 7.24 9.84 14.81
CA PHE A 291 6.42 8.67 14.47
C PHE A 291 7.30 7.45 14.16
N VAL A 292 6.91 6.25 14.61
CA VAL A 292 7.66 5.01 14.34
C VAL A 292 6.78 3.98 13.62
N SER A 293 7.21 3.60 12.42
CA SER A 293 6.62 2.52 11.61
C SER A 293 7.56 1.32 11.62
N CYS A 294 7.03 0.14 11.93
CA CYS A 294 7.77 -1.11 11.85
C CYS A 294 7.02 -2.19 11.06
N SER A 295 7.76 -3.06 10.38
CA SER A 295 7.19 -4.24 9.71
C SER A 295 6.69 -5.28 10.72
N ALA A 296 5.58 -5.97 10.43
CA ALA A 296 5.06 -7.03 11.31
C ALA A 296 5.89 -8.33 11.28
N GLY A 297 6.71 -8.55 10.26
CA GLY A 297 7.46 -9.80 10.05
C GLY A 297 6.89 -10.66 8.91
N ASN A 298 7.69 -11.61 8.44
CA ASN A 298 7.38 -12.45 7.27
C ASN A 298 7.25 -13.94 7.62
N SER A 299 6.89 -14.25 8.88
CA SER A 299 6.84 -15.61 9.43
C SER A 299 5.41 -16.18 9.53
N GLY A 300 4.45 -15.55 8.84
CA GLY A 300 3.08 -16.04 8.73
C GLY A 300 2.96 -17.37 7.96
N PRO A 301 1.76 -17.96 7.85
CA PRO A 301 0.46 -17.45 8.31
C PRO A 301 0.08 -17.96 9.72
N GLY A 302 1.01 -18.58 10.46
CA GLY A 302 0.73 -19.06 11.81
C GLY A 302 0.45 -17.91 12.77
N ASN A 303 -0.44 -18.11 13.74
CA ASN A 303 -0.68 -17.16 14.84
C ASN A 303 0.59 -16.95 15.67
N ASN A 304 0.67 -15.81 16.37
CA ASN A 304 1.81 -15.45 17.24
C ASN A 304 3.16 -15.41 16.49
N SER A 305 3.13 -14.96 15.23
CA SER A 305 4.33 -14.94 14.38
C SER A 305 4.88 -13.53 14.14
N LEU A 306 4.20 -12.51 14.67
CA LEU A 306 4.59 -11.12 14.45
C LEU A 306 5.64 -10.61 15.43
N ALA A 307 6.32 -9.55 15.00
CA ALA A 307 7.31 -8.81 15.75
C ALA A 307 6.83 -7.36 15.99
N ASN A 308 7.64 -6.55 16.67
CA ASN A 308 7.42 -5.12 16.87
C ASN A 308 6.07 -4.84 17.59
N GLU A 309 5.86 -5.49 18.73
CA GLU A 309 4.55 -5.60 19.39
C GLU A 309 4.16 -4.40 20.27
N ALA A 310 5.07 -3.46 20.51
CA ALA A 310 4.83 -2.34 21.41
C ALA A 310 3.66 -1.44 20.93
N PRO A 311 2.79 -0.96 21.84
CA PRO A 311 1.63 -0.17 21.47
C PRO A 311 2.00 1.22 20.90
N TRP A 312 3.18 1.76 21.21
CA TRP A 312 3.64 3.04 20.64
C TRP A 312 4.25 2.91 19.22
N ILE A 313 4.38 1.69 18.68
CA ILE A 313 4.85 1.44 17.31
C ILE A 313 3.66 1.18 16.40
N LEU A 314 3.63 1.74 15.18
CA LEU A 314 2.72 1.27 14.13
C LEU A 314 3.30 -0.01 13.49
N THR A 315 2.66 -1.15 13.74
CA THR A 315 3.09 -2.46 13.22
C THR A 315 2.31 -2.83 11.97
N VAL A 316 3.01 -2.99 10.85
CA VAL A 316 2.40 -3.03 9.52
C VAL A 316 2.53 -4.42 8.89
N GLY A 317 1.39 -5.08 8.65
CA GLY A 317 1.30 -6.30 7.86
C GLY A 317 1.27 -6.03 6.35
N ALA A 318 1.43 -7.09 5.54
CA ALA A 318 1.56 -7.00 4.10
C ALA A 318 0.32 -7.47 3.35
N SER A 319 -0.05 -6.69 2.33
CA SER A 319 -1.13 -7.03 1.42
C SER A 319 -0.73 -6.79 -0.04
N LYS A 320 -1.42 -7.49 -0.93
CA LYS A 320 -1.22 -7.43 -2.38
C LYS A 320 -2.07 -6.33 -3.00
N THR A 321 -1.46 -5.51 -3.85
CA THR A 321 -2.17 -4.47 -4.63
C THR A 321 -3.07 -5.09 -5.71
N ASP A 322 -3.73 -4.29 -6.54
CA ASP A 322 -4.53 -4.74 -7.70
C ASP A 322 -3.68 -4.98 -8.96
N ARG A 323 -2.35 -4.85 -8.88
CA ARG A 323 -1.40 -5.27 -9.93
C ARG A 323 -1.11 -6.77 -9.85
N ARG A 324 -1.00 -7.42 -11.01
CA ARG A 324 -0.54 -8.81 -11.16
C ARG A 324 0.46 -8.89 -12.30
N ILE A 325 1.48 -9.73 -12.19
CA ILE A 325 2.41 -9.99 -13.31
C ILE A 325 2.02 -11.33 -13.93
N ARG A 326 0.96 -11.29 -14.71
CA ARG A 326 0.12 -12.45 -15.04
C ARG A 326 0.82 -13.41 -16.00
N THR A 327 0.71 -14.69 -15.68
CA THR A 327 0.93 -15.82 -16.58
C THR A 327 -0.27 -16.77 -16.50
N THR A 328 -0.31 -17.75 -17.38
CA THR A 328 -1.33 -18.80 -17.35
C THR A 328 -0.71 -20.13 -17.75
N VAL A 329 -0.93 -21.16 -16.94
CA VAL A 329 -0.58 -22.53 -17.27
C VAL A 329 -1.75 -23.18 -17.99
N THR A 330 -1.52 -23.65 -19.22
CA THR A 330 -2.48 -24.46 -19.96
C THR A 330 -2.00 -25.90 -20.01
N LEU A 331 -2.84 -26.82 -19.53
CA LEU A 331 -2.58 -28.26 -19.50
C LEU A 331 -3.13 -28.94 -20.76
N GLY A 332 -2.62 -30.14 -21.10
CA GLY A 332 -3.09 -30.89 -22.26
C GLY A 332 -4.57 -31.29 -22.22
N ASN A 333 -5.18 -31.34 -21.02
CA ASN A 333 -6.63 -31.52 -20.83
C ASN A 333 -7.44 -30.22 -20.99
N LYS A 334 -6.85 -29.17 -21.55
CA LYS A 334 -7.44 -27.84 -21.76
C LYS A 334 -7.75 -27.05 -20.48
N LYS A 335 -7.33 -27.52 -19.30
CA LYS A 335 -7.46 -26.73 -18.07
C LYS A 335 -6.52 -25.53 -18.11
N ILE A 336 -7.06 -24.37 -17.79
CA ILE A 336 -6.37 -23.07 -17.78
C ILE A 336 -6.26 -22.62 -16.32
N LEU A 337 -5.04 -22.38 -15.85
CA LEU A 337 -4.74 -22.07 -14.46
C LEU A 337 -3.94 -20.77 -14.39
N ASN A 338 -4.44 -19.83 -13.59
CA ASN A 338 -3.78 -18.54 -13.41
C ASN A 338 -2.50 -18.68 -12.60
N GLY A 339 -1.45 -17.98 -13.01
CA GLY A 339 -0.23 -17.82 -12.23
C GLY A 339 0.37 -16.43 -12.43
N GLU A 340 1.53 -16.22 -11.83
CA GLU A 340 2.29 -14.98 -11.99
C GLU A 340 3.78 -15.28 -12.13
N ALA A 341 4.49 -14.46 -12.92
CA ALA A 341 5.94 -14.56 -13.04
C ALA A 341 6.53 -13.24 -13.50
N LEU A 342 7.65 -12.85 -12.88
CA LEU A 342 8.36 -11.61 -13.22
C LEU A 342 9.10 -11.72 -14.56
N TYR A 343 9.83 -12.82 -14.78
CA TYR A 343 10.60 -13.04 -15.99
C TYR A 343 9.72 -13.62 -17.12
N GLN A 344 9.35 -12.76 -18.08
CA GLN A 344 8.53 -13.12 -19.24
C GLN A 344 9.23 -12.71 -20.54
N PRO A 345 10.21 -13.50 -21.05
CA PRO A 345 11.03 -13.09 -22.18
C PRO A 345 10.27 -13.08 -23.51
N LYS A 346 10.41 -12.00 -24.30
CA LYS A 346 9.70 -11.77 -25.57
C LYS A 346 9.90 -12.85 -26.64
N ASN A 347 11.04 -13.54 -26.61
CA ASN A 347 11.35 -14.61 -27.56
C ASN A 347 10.74 -15.96 -27.16
N TYR A 348 10.09 -16.06 -26.00
CA TYR A 348 9.38 -17.26 -25.59
C TYR A 348 8.13 -17.45 -26.44
N ARG A 349 8.05 -18.60 -27.10
CA ARG A 349 6.88 -19.02 -27.87
C ARG A 349 6.16 -20.12 -27.10
N PRO A 350 4.90 -19.91 -26.68
CA PRO A 350 4.12 -20.95 -26.03
C PRO A 350 4.07 -22.20 -26.91
N LYS A 351 4.58 -23.30 -26.37
CA LYS A 351 4.58 -24.62 -26.99
C LYS A 351 4.25 -25.64 -25.92
N PHE A 352 3.33 -26.56 -26.21
CA PHE A 352 3.11 -27.71 -25.34
C PHE A 352 4.36 -28.58 -25.30
N ARG A 353 4.82 -28.85 -24.09
CA ARG A 353 5.99 -29.69 -23.81
C ARG A 353 5.60 -30.71 -22.75
N PRO A 354 6.27 -31.87 -22.70
CA PRO A 354 6.09 -32.82 -21.60
C PRO A 354 6.21 -32.10 -20.25
N LEU A 355 5.30 -32.39 -19.33
CA LEU A 355 5.28 -31.87 -17.97
C LEU A 355 5.83 -32.95 -17.04
N VAL A 356 6.82 -32.60 -16.22
CA VAL A 356 7.45 -33.54 -15.27
C VAL A 356 7.48 -32.95 -13.87
N TYR A 357 7.45 -33.82 -12.87
CA TYR A 357 7.49 -33.45 -11.45
C TYR A 357 8.57 -34.28 -10.76
N PRO A 358 9.76 -33.70 -10.46
CA PRO A 358 10.89 -34.42 -9.89
C PRO A 358 10.76 -34.50 -8.36
N ALA A 359 9.87 -35.38 -7.89
CA ALA A 359 9.59 -35.52 -6.47
C ALA A 359 10.35 -36.71 -5.87
N GLU A 360 11.51 -36.43 -5.28
CA GLU A 360 12.17 -37.35 -4.35
C GLU A 360 12.52 -36.60 -3.05
N MET A 361 12.29 -37.25 -1.90
CA MET A 361 12.73 -36.78 -0.57
C MET A 361 12.21 -35.40 -0.13
N GLY A 362 10.96 -35.05 -0.45
CA GLY A 362 10.26 -33.91 0.18
C GLY A 362 10.61 -32.52 -0.33
N TYR A 363 11.54 -32.40 -1.29
CA TYR A 363 11.91 -31.14 -1.93
C TYR A 363 12.13 -31.36 -3.44
N SER A 364 11.43 -30.62 -4.29
CA SER A 364 11.55 -30.72 -5.75
C SER A 364 12.34 -29.56 -6.34
N CYS A 365 13.10 -29.81 -7.42
CA CYS A 365 13.79 -28.80 -8.22
C CYS A 365 15.02 -28.14 -7.58
N ASN A 366 15.70 -28.85 -6.68
CA ASN A 366 17.09 -28.57 -6.35
C ASN A 366 18.04 -29.37 -7.26
N ARG A 367 19.33 -29.00 -7.29
CA ARG A 367 20.34 -29.65 -8.16
C ARG A 367 20.44 -31.16 -7.95
N GLU A 368 20.16 -31.67 -6.75
CA GLU A 368 20.22 -33.10 -6.45
C GLU A 368 19.00 -33.84 -7.01
N SER A 369 17.79 -33.37 -6.70
CA SER A 369 16.52 -33.94 -7.17
C SER A 369 16.42 -34.01 -8.70
N LEU A 370 17.10 -33.11 -9.41
CA LEU A 370 17.09 -33.05 -10.87
C LEU A 370 18.08 -34.03 -11.53
N LYS A 371 19.03 -34.62 -10.79
CA LYS A 371 19.95 -35.63 -11.34
C LYS A 371 19.25 -36.94 -11.70
N HIS A 372 18.15 -37.25 -11.02
CA HIS A 372 17.44 -38.52 -11.14
C HIS A 372 16.24 -38.46 -12.10
N VAL A 373 15.96 -37.30 -12.70
CA VAL A 373 14.79 -37.08 -13.56
C VAL A 373 15.21 -36.38 -14.84
N ASP A 374 14.89 -36.96 -16.00
CA ASP A 374 15.11 -36.28 -17.28
C ASP A 374 14.14 -35.10 -17.44
N VAL A 375 14.66 -33.89 -17.32
CA VAL A 375 13.92 -32.63 -17.48
C VAL A 375 14.25 -31.89 -18.79
N LYS A 376 15.13 -32.44 -19.63
CA LYS A 376 15.66 -31.73 -20.80
C LYS A 376 14.56 -31.39 -21.80
N GLY A 377 14.37 -30.10 -22.06
CA GLY A 377 13.37 -29.59 -23.01
C GLY A 377 11.91 -29.64 -22.50
N LYS A 378 11.68 -29.97 -21.23
CA LYS A 378 10.37 -30.18 -20.60
C LYS A 378 9.93 -28.99 -19.75
N VAL A 379 8.65 -28.95 -19.38
CA VAL A 379 8.13 -28.05 -18.33
C VAL A 379 8.27 -28.78 -17.00
N VAL A 380 8.92 -28.16 -16.02
CA VAL A 380 9.17 -28.78 -14.71
C VAL A 380 8.22 -28.16 -13.68
N LEU A 381 7.42 -28.99 -13.02
CA LEU A 381 6.64 -28.59 -11.84
C LEU A 381 7.54 -28.68 -10.61
N CYS A 382 7.54 -27.62 -9.81
CA CYS A 382 8.31 -27.50 -8.58
C CYS A 382 7.38 -27.04 -7.46
N ASP A 383 7.57 -27.58 -6.27
CA ASP A 383 6.95 -27.09 -5.05
C ASP A 383 7.70 -25.87 -4.53
N ALA A 384 6.95 -24.83 -4.18
CA ALA A 384 7.50 -23.64 -3.57
C ALA A 384 8.15 -23.97 -2.22
N TYR A 385 9.32 -23.42 -1.96
CA TYR A 385 9.90 -23.38 -0.62
C TYR A 385 9.27 -22.22 0.15
N PHE A 386 9.22 -22.34 1.49
CA PHE A 386 8.68 -21.28 2.34
C PHE A 386 9.60 -20.07 2.45
N GLU A 387 10.91 -20.32 2.39
CA GLU A 387 11.89 -19.27 2.19
C GLU A 387 11.96 -18.99 0.69
N LEU A 388 11.79 -17.72 0.33
CA LEU A 388 11.89 -17.23 -1.04
C LEU A 388 13.28 -17.60 -1.59
N ALA A 389 13.37 -18.69 -2.34
CA ALA A 389 14.64 -19.25 -2.85
C ALA A 389 15.26 -18.38 -3.97
N GLY A 390 14.64 -17.24 -4.29
CA GLY A 390 15.09 -16.35 -5.35
C GLY A 390 15.21 -17.10 -6.68
N SER A 391 16.35 -16.94 -7.35
CA SER A 391 16.60 -17.56 -8.65
C SER A 391 17.15 -19.00 -8.57
N GLU A 392 17.51 -19.51 -7.39
CA GLU A 392 18.28 -20.76 -7.27
C GLU A 392 17.53 -21.97 -7.87
N MET A 393 16.24 -22.09 -7.56
CA MET A 393 15.39 -23.15 -8.13
C MET A 393 15.33 -23.06 -9.66
N GLY A 394 15.17 -21.85 -10.19
CA GLY A 394 15.17 -21.62 -11.63
C GLY A 394 16.53 -21.94 -12.26
N GLU A 395 17.63 -21.59 -11.61
CA GLU A 395 18.99 -21.91 -12.06
C GLU A 395 19.21 -23.41 -12.14
N ALA A 396 18.84 -24.16 -11.11
CA ALA A 396 18.94 -25.62 -11.10
C ALA A 396 18.14 -26.26 -12.26
N VAL A 397 16.89 -25.81 -12.48
CA VAL A 397 16.05 -26.31 -13.59
C VAL A 397 16.66 -25.96 -14.95
N LYS A 398 17.20 -24.75 -15.11
CA LYS A 398 17.84 -24.30 -16.35
C LYS A 398 19.14 -25.07 -16.65
N GLU A 399 19.98 -25.27 -15.64
CA GLU A 399 21.22 -26.06 -15.72
C GLU A 399 20.93 -27.51 -16.14
N ALA A 400 19.87 -28.11 -15.61
CA ALA A 400 19.41 -29.45 -15.99
C ALA A 400 18.76 -29.51 -17.38
N GLY A 401 18.64 -28.39 -18.09
CA GLY A 401 18.10 -28.29 -19.45
C GLY A 401 16.58 -28.15 -19.53
N GLY A 402 15.90 -27.83 -18.42
CA GLY A 402 14.47 -27.53 -18.39
C GLY A 402 14.10 -26.35 -19.29
N ALA A 403 12.97 -26.44 -19.99
CA ALA A 403 12.54 -25.40 -20.93
C ALA A 403 11.67 -24.30 -20.29
N ALA A 404 10.95 -24.64 -19.21
CA ALA A 404 10.12 -23.74 -18.43
C ALA A 404 9.82 -24.35 -17.06
N MET A 405 9.40 -23.53 -16.11
CA MET A 405 9.15 -23.95 -14.72
C MET A 405 7.76 -23.51 -14.23
N ILE A 406 7.05 -24.40 -13.55
CA ILE A 406 5.84 -24.05 -12.81
C ILE A 406 6.17 -24.20 -11.33
N ILE A 407 6.01 -23.13 -10.55
CA ILE A 407 6.18 -23.18 -9.10
C ILE A 407 4.79 -23.28 -8.49
N ALA A 408 4.53 -24.28 -7.64
CA ALA A 408 3.26 -24.51 -6.99
C ALA A 408 3.39 -24.35 -5.48
N ASN A 409 2.60 -23.45 -4.91
CA ASN A 409 2.54 -23.28 -3.46
C ASN A 409 2.14 -24.55 -2.71
N ASP A 410 2.63 -24.67 -1.48
CA ASP A 410 2.21 -25.68 -0.52
C ASP A 410 0.90 -25.29 0.19
N LYS A 411 0.38 -26.18 1.04
CA LYS A 411 -0.86 -25.93 1.78
C LYS A 411 -0.73 -24.75 2.76
N ARG A 412 0.48 -24.49 3.28
CA ARG A 412 0.73 -23.43 4.25
C ARG A 412 0.67 -22.05 3.59
N THR A 413 1.30 -21.89 2.42
CA THR A 413 1.34 -20.64 1.64
C THR A 413 0.07 -20.41 0.82
N GLY A 414 -0.73 -21.45 0.59
CA GLY A 414 -2.07 -21.34 0.02
C GLY A 414 -2.05 -20.68 -1.36
N ASN A 415 -3.01 -19.81 -1.64
CA ASN A 415 -3.15 -19.09 -2.91
C ASN A 415 -2.37 -17.76 -2.95
N SER A 416 -1.52 -17.49 -1.95
CA SER A 416 -0.69 -16.28 -1.91
C SER A 416 0.51 -16.40 -2.84
N VAL A 417 0.42 -15.80 -4.02
CA VAL A 417 1.52 -15.74 -4.97
C VAL A 417 2.30 -14.43 -4.79
N ALA A 418 3.61 -14.54 -4.58
CA ALA A 418 4.58 -13.45 -4.69
C ALA A 418 5.54 -13.80 -5.82
N VAL A 419 5.85 -12.83 -6.68
CA VAL A 419 6.75 -13.04 -7.80
C VAL A 419 8.20 -12.88 -7.36
N GLU A 420 9.06 -13.70 -7.95
CA GLU A 420 10.50 -13.65 -7.74
C GLU A 420 11.22 -13.50 -9.09
N VAL A 421 12.47 -13.05 -9.03
CA VAL A 421 13.36 -13.07 -10.18
C VAL A 421 13.69 -14.53 -10.53
N GLN A 422 13.46 -14.90 -11.79
CA GLN A 422 13.71 -16.25 -12.31
C GLN A 422 14.53 -16.16 -13.60
N VAL A 423 15.31 -17.21 -13.90
CA VAL A 423 16.27 -17.23 -15.02
C VAL A 423 15.77 -17.94 -16.28
N LEU A 424 14.57 -18.51 -16.21
CA LEU A 424 13.86 -19.17 -17.31
C LEU A 424 12.36 -18.83 -17.25
N PRO A 425 11.61 -18.97 -18.37
CA PRO A 425 10.16 -18.75 -18.39
C PRO A 425 9.47 -19.56 -17.30
N SER A 426 8.70 -18.89 -16.44
CA SER A 426 8.07 -19.54 -15.30
C SER A 426 6.62 -19.11 -15.08
N SER A 427 5.94 -19.80 -14.17
CA SER A 427 4.61 -19.44 -13.67
C SER A 427 4.47 -19.92 -12.23
N HIS A 428 4.39 -19.00 -11.28
CA HIS A 428 4.08 -19.29 -9.88
C HIS A 428 2.56 -19.34 -9.70
N VAL A 429 2.04 -20.46 -9.22
CA VAL A 429 0.61 -20.72 -9.02
C VAL A 429 0.29 -20.99 -7.55
N GLY A 430 -0.93 -20.63 -7.14
CA GLY A 430 -1.43 -20.92 -5.81
C GLY A 430 -1.61 -22.42 -5.54
N TYR A 431 -1.80 -22.79 -4.28
CA TYR A 431 -1.97 -24.17 -3.83
C TYR A 431 -3.09 -24.89 -4.57
N ARG A 432 -4.24 -24.23 -4.76
CA ARG A 432 -5.39 -24.82 -5.46
C ARG A 432 -5.05 -25.19 -6.91
N GLU A 433 -4.38 -24.30 -7.62
CA GLU A 433 -3.91 -24.54 -8.97
C GLU A 433 -2.82 -25.62 -8.98
N GLY A 434 -1.88 -25.61 -8.03
CA GLY A 434 -0.85 -26.64 -7.86
C GLY A 434 -1.43 -28.05 -7.69
N VAL A 435 -2.42 -28.22 -6.81
CA VAL A 435 -3.15 -29.48 -6.63
C VAL A 435 -3.81 -29.93 -7.92
N ALA A 436 -4.39 -29.01 -8.69
CA ALA A 436 -4.98 -29.33 -9.99
C ALA A 436 -3.94 -29.82 -11.02
N ILE A 437 -2.73 -29.26 -11.03
CA ILE A 437 -1.64 -29.68 -11.91
C ILE A 437 -1.14 -31.07 -11.50
N LYS A 438 -0.90 -31.29 -10.20
CA LYS A 438 -0.50 -32.60 -9.66
C LYS A 438 -1.55 -33.70 -9.94
N LYS A 439 -2.84 -33.36 -9.83
CA LYS A 439 -3.92 -34.28 -10.22
C LYS A 439 -3.90 -34.63 -11.71
N TYR A 440 -3.63 -33.64 -12.58
CA TYR A 440 -3.52 -33.87 -14.02
C TYR A 440 -2.32 -34.75 -14.38
N LEU A 441 -1.15 -34.50 -13.75
CA LEU A 441 0.06 -35.32 -13.91
C LEU A 441 -0.23 -36.81 -13.69
N ASN A 442 -1.03 -37.15 -12.68
CA ASN A 442 -1.37 -38.54 -12.36
C ASN A 442 -2.52 -39.12 -13.22
N SER A 443 -3.16 -38.31 -14.07
CA SER A 443 -4.34 -38.74 -14.86
C SER A 443 -4.01 -39.22 -16.27
N THR A 444 -2.75 -39.08 -16.72
CA THR A 444 -2.32 -39.44 -18.07
C THR A 444 -0.86 -39.87 -18.07
N SER A 445 -0.49 -40.78 -18.97
CA SER A 445 0.90 -41.23 -19.16
C SER A 445 1.77 -40.25 -19.96
N ALA A 446 1.16 -39.26 -20.63
CA ALA A 446 1.85 -38.26 -21.44
C ALA A 446 1.39 -36.83 -21.08
N PRO A 447 1.60 -36.38 -19.83
CA PRO A 447 1.17 -35.05 -19.41
C PRO A 447 1.97 -33.97 -20.16
N VAL A 448 1.27 -32.95 -20.64
CA VAL A 448 1.87 -31.79 -21.31
C VAL A 448 1.34 -30.49 -20.73
N ALA A 449 2.19 -29.46 -20.73
CA ALA A 449 1.81 -28.12 -20.33
C ALA A 449 2.46 -27.06 -21.22
N THR A 450 1.89 -25.87 -21.20
CA THR A 450 2.51 -24.67 -21.74
C THR A 450 2.21 -23.47 -20.85
N ILE A 451 3.09 -22.47 -20.87
CA ILE A 451 2.92 -21.22 -20.14
C ILE A 451 2.58 -20.13 -21.15
N ILE A 452 1.57 -19.32 -20.85
CA ILE A 452 1.20 -18.14 -21.61
C ILE A 452 1.56 -16.92 -20.78
N GLN A 453 2.25 -15.97 -21.40
CA GLN A 453 2.75 -14.75 -20.78
C GLN A 453 1.79 -13.59 -21.11
N HIS A 454 1.36 -12.84 -20.09
CA HIS A 454 0.45 -11.71 -20.23
C HIS A 454 1.06 -10.39 -19.76
N GLY A 455 2.23 -10.44 -19.13
CA GLY A 455 2.88 -9.28 -18.52
C GLY A 455 2.08 -8.67 -17.38
N THR A 456 2.28 -7.38 -17.16
CA THR A 456 1.64 -6.63 -16.07
C THR A 456 0.19 -6.32 -16.40
N VAL A 457 -0.72 -6.75 -15.53
CA VAL A 457 -2.15 -6.42 -15.59
C VAL A 457 -2.57 -5.70 -14.30
N LEU A 458 -3.50 -4.75 -14.44
CA LEU A 458 -4.04 -3.94 -13.33
C LEU A 458 -5.52 -4.25 -13.10
N ASN A 459 -6.12 -3.64 -12.08
CA ASN A 459 -7.54 -3.76 -11.73
C ASN A 459 -7.98 -5.14 -11.24
N ALA A 460 -7.08 -5.89 -10.57
CA ALA A 460 -7.50 -7.08 -9.83
C ALA A 460 -8.44 -6.68 -8.68
N LYS A 461 -9.75 -6.77 -8.91
CA LYS A 461 -10.79 -6.31 -7.97
C LYS A 461 -10.79 -7.05 -6.62
N SER A 462 -10.09 -8.17 -6.51
CA SER A 462 -9.91 -8.88 -5.24
C SER A 462 -8.92 -8.19 -4.30
N ALA A 463 -8.16 -7.20 -4.76
CA ALA A 463 -7.21 -6.47 -3.93
C ALA A 463 -7.90 -5.46 -2.98
N PRO A 464 -7.30 -5.15 -1.82
CA PRO A 464 -6.14 -5.84 -1.26
C PRO A 464 -6.48 -7.27 -0.80
N MET A 465 -5.44 -8.11 -0.74
CA MET A 465 -5.49 -9.47 -0.17
C MET A 465 -4.28 -9.62 0.77
N VAL A 466 -4.47 -10.21 1.95
CA VAL A 466 -3.35 -10.50 2.85
C VAL A 466 -2.56 -11.68 2.30
N THR A 467 -1.24 -11.59 2.40
CA THR A 467 -0.32 -12.64 1.95
C THR A 467 0.01 -13.63 3.07
N ALA A 468 0.27 -14.88 2.72
CA ALA A 468 0.60 -15.95 3.65
C ALA A 468 1.78 -15.59 4.56
N PHE A 469 2.86 -15.02 3.99
CA PHE A 469 4.05 -14.69 4.76
C PHE A 469 3.81 -13.57 5.78
N SER A 470 2.80 -12.71 5.62
CA SER A 470 2.57 -11.61 6.57
C SER A 470 2.32 -12.21 7.95
N SER A 471 3.19 -11.89 8.91
CA SER A 471 3.06 -12.39 10.27
C SER A 471 1.73 -11.98 10.91
N ARG A 472 1.20 -12.84 11.78
CA ARG A 472 -0.13 -12.76 12.38
C ARG A 472 -0.07 -12.56 13.89
N GLY A 473 -1.08 -11.88 14.42
CA GLY A 473 -1.30 -11.80 15.86
C GLY A 473 -1.78 -13.13 16.46
N PRO A 474 -2.23 -13.13 17.72
CA PRO A 474 -2.28 -11.99 18.64
C PRO A 474 -0.90 -11.50 19.08
N ASN A 475 -0.89 -10.34 19.74
CA ASN A 475 0.28 -9.77 20.41
C ASN A 475 0.65 -10.65 21.62
N VAL A 476 1.88 -11.16 21.67
CA VAL A 476 2.34 -12.05 22.74
C VAL A 476 2.83 -11.27 23.95
N ALA A 477 3.56 -10.17 23.73
CA ALA A 477 4.12 -9.32 24.78
C ALA A 477 3.05 -8.54 25.55
N SER A 478 1.93 -8.19 24.89
CA SER A 478 0.77 -7.52 25.48
C SER A 478 -0.53 -8.01 24.82
N PRO A 479 -1.09 -9.15 25.27
CA PRO A 479 -2.29 -9.75 24.70
C PRO A 479 -3.53 -8.85 24.70
N GLY A 480 -3.61 -7.83 25.55
CA GLY A 480 -4.70 -6.85 25.57
C GLY A 480 -4.62 -5.77 24.48
N ILE A 481 -3.56 -5.79 23.65
CA ILE A 481 -3.35 -4.87 22.53
C ILE A 481 -3.39 -5.65 21.21
N MET A 482 -4.24 -5.22 20.28
CA MET A 482 -4.39 -5.87 18.97
C MET A 482 -3.15 -5.61 18.08
N LYS A 483 -2.63 -6.67 17.45
CA LYS A 483 -1.58 -6.60 16.42
C LYS A 483 -1.86 -7.60 15.28
N PRO A 484 -1.43 -7.32 14.03
CA PRO A 484 -0.80 -6.06 13.59
C PRO A 484 -1.78 -4.89 13.71
N ASP A 485 -1.30 -3.66 13.61
CA ASP A 485 -2.18 -2.49 13.70
C ASP A 485 -3.02 -2.30 12.43
N ILE A 486 -2.38 -2.58 11.29
CA ILE A 486 -2.90 -2.31 9.96
C ILE A 486 -2.15 -3.13 8.91
N VAL A 487 -2.70 -3.27 7.71
CA VAL A 487 -1.99 -3.76 6.52
C VAL A 487 -1.82 -2.68 5.46
N GLY A 488 -0.74 -2.77 4.69
CA GLY A 488 -0.49 -1.91 3.53
C GLY A 488 0.08 -2.68 2.33
N PRO A 489 0.37 -2.00 1.21
CA PRO A 489 0.99 -2.63 0.05
C PRO A 489 2.36 -3.22 0.42
N GLY A 490 2.55 -4.53 0.23
CA GLY A 490 3.79 -5.22 0.57
C GLY A 490 4.15 -6.37 -0.36
N VAL A 491 3.36 -6.62 -1.39
CA VAL A 491 3.59 -7.72 -2.34
C VAL A 491 3.81 -7.17 -3.74
N ASP A 492 4.83 -7.70 -4.38
CA ASP A 492 5.29 -7.37 -5.73
C ASP A 492 5.56 -5.86 -5.89
N ILE A 493 6.26 -5.22 -4.96
CA ILE A 493 6.52 -3.78 -4.95
C ILE A 493 7.77 -3.45 -5.76
N LEU A 494 7.61 -2.59 -6.79
CA LEU A 494 8.71 -2.05 -7.57
C LEU A 494 9.29 -0.81 -6.88
N ALA A 495 10.58 -0.86 -6.54
CA ALA A 495 11.33 0.30 -6.04
C ALA A 495 12.81 0.23 -6.45
N ALA A 496 13.60 1.24 -6.07
CA ALA A 496 15.02 1.33 -6.41
C ALA A 496 15.79 0.11 -5.89
N TRP A 497 16.86 -0.26 -6.58
CA TRP A 497 17.74 -1.36 -6.20
C TRP A 497 19.20 -0.98 -6.40
N HIS A 498 20.10 -1.59 -5.63
CA HIS A 498 21.54 -1.27 -5.66
C HIS A 498 22.25 -1.68 -6.97
N LYS A 499 21.68 -2.65 -7.71
CA LYS A 499 22.21 -3.14 -9.01
C LYS A 499 21.09 -3.54 -9.96
N SER A 500 21.38 -3.76 -11.23
CA SER A 500 20.39 -4.30 -12.16
C SER A 500 20.14 -5.79 -11.88
N VAL A 501 18.87 -6.19 -11.82
CA VAL A 501 18.45 -7.61 -11.78
C VAL A 501 18.06 -8.16 -13.15
N ASP A 502 17.98 -7.28 -14.16
CA ASP A 502 17.58 -7.58 -15.54
C ASP A 502 18.72 -7.34 -16.56
N ASN A 503 19.97 -7.33 -16.09
CA ASN A 503 21.20 -7.13 -16.88
C ASN A 503 21.23 -5.83 -17.71
N LYS A 504 20.53 -4.78 -17.27
CA LYS A 504 20.67 -3.43 -17.83
C LYS A 504 22.05 -2.87 -17.51
N THR A 505 22.83 -2.56 -18.54
CA THR A 505 24.14 -1.90 -18.42
C THR A 505 24.03 -0.41 -18.77
N GLY A 506 24.98 0.39 -18.27
CA GLY A 506 25.09 1.82 -18.62
C GLY A 506 24.01 2.73 -18.00
N THR A 507 23.27 2.28 -16.99
CA THR A 507 22.28 3.09 -16.26
C THR A 507 22.40 2.90 -14.76
N GLN A 508 22.18 3.98 -14.01
CA GLN A 508 22.03 3.95 -12.54
C GLN A 508 20.57 3.80 -12.11
N ALA A 509 19.61 3.80 -13.04
CA ALA A 509 18.18 3.64 -12.78
C ALA A 509 17.82 2.15 -12.66
N THR A 510 18.26 1.52 -11.59
CA THR A 510 18.09 0.09 -11.34
C THR A 510 16.94 -0.16 -10.37
N PHE A 511 16.08 -1.12 -10.70
CA PHE A 511 14.87 -1.42 -9.94
C PHE A 511 14.76 -2.90 -9.65
N ASN A 512 14.01 -3.24 -8.60
CA ASN A 512 13.64 -4.62 -8.29
C ASN A 512 12.17 -4.69 -7.84
N ILE A 513 11.55 -5.85 -8.02
CA ILE A 513 10.21 -6.16 -7.52
C ILE A 513 10.36 -7.21 -6.43
N ILE A 514 10.09 -6.82 -5.19
CA ILE A 514 10.17 -7.71 -4.02
C ILE A 514 8.91 -7.63 -3.16
N SER A 515 8.78 -8.60 -2.26
CA SER A 515 7.63 -8.75 -1.37
C SER A 515 8.10 -8.90 0.08
N GLY A 516 7.37 -8.29 1.01
CA GLY A 516 7.64 -8.33 2.44
C GLY A 516 6.82 -7.30 3.21
N THR A 517 6.60 -7.53 4.50
CA THR A 517 6.14 -6.48 5.42
C THR A 517 7.13 -5.31 5.49
N SER A 518 8.40 -5.58 5.18
CA SER A 518 9.44 -4.60 4.91
C SER A 518 9.11 -3.60 3.81
N MET A 519 8.26 -3.94 2.84
CA MET A 519 7.81 -2.99 1.83
C MET A 519 6.58 -2.23 2.31
N SER A 520 5.72 -2.83 3.15
CA SER A 520 4.56 -2.14 3.73
C SER A 520 4.94 -1.10 4.78
N CYS A 521 5.94 -1.38 5.61
CA CYS A 521 6.47 -0.44 6.60
C CYS A 521 6.82 0.95 6.03
N PRO A 522 7.64 1.08 4.96
CA PRO A 522 7.98 2.36 4.37
C PRO A 522 6.82 3.01 3.60
N HIS A 523 5.86 2.24 3.08
CA HIS A 523 4.61 2.85 2.58
C HIS A 523 3.93 3.63 3.70
N LEU A 524 3.75 3.01 4.87
CA LEU A 524 3.08 3.66 6.00
C LEU A 524 3.94 4.74 6.68
N ALA A 525 5.27 4.62 6.66
CA ALA A 525 6.16 5.71 7.08
C ALA A 525 6.00 6.95 6.19
N GLY A 526 5.96 6.75 4.87
CA GLY A 526 5.71 7.84 3.93
C GLY A 526 4.30 8.43 4.05
N VAL A 527 3.27 7.61 4.30
CA VAL A 527 1.91 8.11 4.62
C VAL A 527 1.93 8.93 5.91
N ALA A 528 2.58 8.45 6.97
CA ALA A 528 2.73 9.20 8.22
C ALA A 528 3.46 10.54 8.01
N ALA A 529 4.46 10.59 7.11
CA ALA A 529 5.12 11.83 6.72
C ALA A 529 4.17 12.82 6.03
N LEU A 530 3.29 12.35 5.13
CA LEU A 530 2.26 13.21 4.52
C LEU A 530 1.29 13.75 5.58
N LEU A 531 0.84 12.89 6.51
CA LEU A 531 -0.06 13.27 7.59
C LEU A 531 0.58 14.26 8.57
N LYS A 532 1.87 14.07 8.91
CA LYS A 532 2.62 15.00 9.74
C LYS A 532 2.84 16.35 9.04
N SER A 533 2.94 16.35 7.72
CA SER A 533 3.04 17.59 6.94
C SER A 533 1.74 18.40 6.97
N THR A 534 0.58 17.74 6.89
CA THR A 534 -0.72 18.41 6.96
C THR A 534 -1.15 18.73 8.38
N HIS A 535 -0.72 17.94 9.36
CA HIS A 535 -1.04 18.07 10.78
C HIS A 535 0.24 18.11 11.64
N PRO A 536 1.01 19.22 11.60
CA PRO A 536 2.30 19.30 12.30
C PRO A 536 2.20 19.16 13.82
N ASP A 537 1.04 19.49 14.39
CA ASP A 537 0.71 19.44 15.81
C ASP A 537 0.29 18.03 16.30
N TRP A 538 -0.06 17.12 15.39
CA TRP A 538 -0.44 15.77 15.78
C TRP A 538 0.72 15.00 16.40
N SER A 539 0.42 14.34 17.52
CA SER A 539 1.30 13.38 18.16
C SER A 539 1.49 12.13 17.26
N PRO A 540 2.52 11.32 17.53
CA PRO A 540 2.64 10.00 16.90
C PRO A 540 1.40 9.12 17.09
N ALA A 541 0.78 9.15 18.28
CA ALA A 541 -0.42 8.39 18.59
C ALA A 541 -1.65 8.89 17.82
N ALA A 542 -1.78 10.21 17.62
CA ALA A 542 -2.83 10.81 16.82
C ALA A 542 -2.75 10.38 15.34
N ILE A 543 -1.55 10.43 14.74
CA ILE A 543 -1.30 9.95 13.37
C ILE A 543 -1.62 8.45 13.27
N LYS A 544 -1.14 7.65 14.23
CA LYS A 544 -1.42 6.21 14.27
C LYS A 544 -2.92 5.93 14.38
N SER A 545 -3.62 6.65 15.25
CA SER A 545 -5.06 6.54 15.40
C SER A 545 -5.79 6.86 14.10
N ALA A 546 -5.43 7.95 13.43
CA ALA A 546 -6.08 8.35 12.18
C ALA A 546 -5.92 7.28 11.09
N ILE A 547 -4.73 6.67 11.00
CA ILE A 547 -4.44 5.56 10.09
C ILE A 547 -5.31 4.33 10.42
N MET A 548 -5.41 3.97 11.69
CA MET A 548 -6.15 2.77 12.12
C MET A 548 -7.67 2.93 12.01
N THR A 549 -8.24 4.03 12.50
CA THR A 549 -9.69 4.19 12.61
C THR A 549 -10.40 4.42 11.28
N THR A 550 -9.64 4.79 10.25
CA THR A 550 -10.15 5.09 8.90
C THR A 550 -9.90 4.00 7.87
N ALA A 551 -9.16 2.95 8.25
CA ALA A 551 -8.81 1.82 7.39
C ALA A 551 -10.04 1.15 6.74
N SER A 552 -9.84 0.36 5.69
CA SER A 552 -10.88 -0.45 5.04
C SER A 552 -10.69 -1.93 5.32
N ASN A 553 -11.76 -2.65 5.66
CA ASN A 553 -11.74 -4.12 5.78
C ASN A 553 -12.29 -4.81 4.53
N VAL A 554 -12.54 -4.05 3.45
CA VAL A 554 -13.07 -4.56 2.18
C VAL A 554 -12.11 -4.28 1.02
N SER A 555 -12.11 -5.22 0.08
CA SER A 555 -11.43 -5.15 -1.20
C SER A 555 -12.19 -4.26 -2.20
N LEU A 556 -11.56 -3.96 -3.34
CA LEU A 556 -12.12 -3.13 -4.42
C LEU A 556 -13.43 -3.66 -5.02
N ASN A 557 -13.76 -4.93 -4.82
CA ASN A 557 -15.04 -5.53 -5.22
C ASN A 557 -16.15 -5.40 -4.14
N GLY A 558 -15.88 -4.70 -3.03
CA GLY A 558 -16.82 -4.51 -1.93
C GLY A 558 -16.98 -5.73 -1.00
N ARG A 559 -16.18 -6.78 -1.17
CA ARG A 559 -16.14 -7.95 -0.28
C ARG A 559 -15.05 -7.79 0.76
N TYR A 560 -15.14 -8.52 1.87
CA TYR A 560 -14.07 -8.55 2.87
C TYR A 560 -12.72 -8.93 2.25
N ILE A 561 -11.66 -8.30 2.76
CA ILE A 561 -10.28 -8.70 2.47
C ILE A 561 -10.13 -10.17 2.83
N VAL A 562 -9.42 -10.93 1.99
CA VAL A 562 -9.20 -12.37 2.19
C VAL A 562 -7.74 -12.67 2.53
N ASN A 563 -7.54 -13.80 3.22
CA ASN A 563 -6.23 -14.37 3.54
C ASN A 563 -5.77 -15.36 2.45
N GLU A 564 -4.68 -16.09 2.73
CA GLU A 564 -4.05 -17.00 1.78
C GLU A 564 -4.93 -18.18 1.34
N ARG A 565 -6.04 -18.43 2.03
CA ARG A 565 -6.99 -19.53 1.73
C ARG A 565 -8.22 -19.04 0.98
N ASP A 566 -8.23 -17.78 0.53
CA ASP A 566 -9.41 -17.07 0.00
C ASP A 566 -10.58 -17.00 1.01
N LEU A 567 -10.28 -17.09 2.31
CA LEU A 567 -11.24 -16.91 3.39
C LEU A 567 -11.16 -15.47 3.91
N PRO A 568 -12.26 -14.89 4.46
CA PRO A 568 -12.22 -13.57 5.07
C PRO A 568 -11.08 -13.47 6.10
N ALA A 569 -10.23 -12.46 5.93
CA ALA A 569 -9.11 -12.17 6.82
C ALA A 569 -9.63 -11.58 8.14
N ASP A 570 -9.14 -12.09 9.25
CA ASP A 570 -9.53 -11.62 10.57
C ASP A 570 -8.64 -10.46 11.07
N VAL A 571 -8.96 -9.92 12.24
CA VAL A 571 -8.21 -8.81 12.85
C VAL A 571 -6.76 -9.15 13.22
N PHE A 572 -6.38 -10.42 13.36
CA PHE A 572 -4.99 -10.82 13.54
C PHE A 572 -4.23 -10.98 12.22
N ASP A 573 -4.96 -10.99 11.09
CA ASP A 573 -4.41 -10.87 9.74
C ASP A 573 -4.24 -9.41 9.30
N ILE A 574 -5.30 -8.59 9.47
CA ILE A 574 -5.37 -7.22 8.91
C ILE A 574 -5.30 -6.09 9.93
N GLY A 575 -5.33 -6.39 11.23
CA GLY A 575 -5.48 -5.37 12.26
C GLY A 575 -6.77 -4.59 12.06
N SER A 576 -6.63 -3.26 11.95
CA SER A 576 -7.76 -2.37 11.68
C SER A 576 -8.26 -2.45 10.23
N GLY A 577 -7.48 -3.03 9.31
CA GLY A 577 -7.79 -3.12 7.88
C GLY A 577 -6.63 -2.69 6.99
N HIS A 578 -6.91 -2.45 5.72
CA HIS A 578 -5.99 -1.81 4.78
C HIS A 578 -6.05 -0.29 4.87
N VAL A 579 -4.88 0.35 4.78
CA VAL A 579 -4.76 1.81 4.85
C VAL A 579 -5.60 2.56 3.80
N GLU A 580 -6.26 3.62 4.24
CA GLU A 580 -7.08 4.55 3.44
C GLU A 580 -6.55 5.99 3.61
N VAL A 581 -5.54 6.33 2.81
CA VAL A 581 -4.69 7.52 3.02
C VAL A 581 -5.48 8.83 3.05
N SER A 582 -6.45 8.99 2.14
CA SER A 582 -7.25 10.22 2.09
C SER A 582 -8.18 10.39 3.30
N LYS A 583 -8.70 9.28 3.86
CA LYS A 583 -9.54 9.33 5.06
C LYS A 583 -8.70 9.55 6.31
N ALA A 584 -7.50 8.96 6.38
CA ALA A 584 -6.58 9.17 7.49
C ALA A 584 -6.14 10.65 7.64
N ASN A 585 -6.16 11.43 6.56
CA ASN A 585 -5.91 12.87 6.63
C ASN A 585 -7.02 13.66 7.33
N ASP A 586 -8.24 13.12 7.40
CA ASP A 586 -9.38 13.80 8.00
C ASP A 586 -10.29 12.77 8.69
N PRO A 587 -9.84 12.21 9.83
CA PRO A 587 -10.45 11.03 10.45
C PRO A 587 -11.71 11.36 11.26
N GLY A 588 -11.98 12.65 11.52
CA GLY A 588 -13.04 13.09 12.42
C GLY A 588 -12.66 12.95 13.90
N LEU A 589 -12.40 11.73 14.37
CA LEU A 589 -11.98 11.47 15.76
C LEU A 589 -10.66 10.69 15.82
N ILE A 590 -9.87 11.00 16.85
CA ILE A 590 -8.62 10.28 17.16
C ILE A 590 -8.56 9.85 18.63
N PHE A 591 -7.80 8.78 18.87
CA PHE A 591 -7.38 8.28 20.16
C PHE A 591 -5.95 8.74 20.40
N ASP A 592 -5.80 9.89 21.05
CA ASP A 592 -4.48 10.43 21.36
C ASP A 592 -3.95 9.81 22.66
N ILE A 593 -2.64 9.62 22.73
CA ILE A 593 -1.91 9.03 23.86
C ILE A 593 -0.62 9.83 24.04
N GLN A 594 -0.46 10.43 25.21
CA GLN A 594 0.77 11.11 25.57
C GLN A 594 1.78 10.10 26.14
N PRO A 595 3.10 10.35 26.05
CA PRO A 595 4.12 9.40 26.51
C PRO A 595 3.93 8.93 27.96
N ASP A 596 3.48 9.82 28.84
CA ASP A 596 3.25 9.50 30.25
C ASP A 596 2.00 8.64 30.48
N ASP A 597 1.04 8.64 29.56
CA ASP A 597 -0.16 7.78 29.64
C ASP A 597 0.17 6.30 29.47
N TYR A 598 1.35 5.96 28.93
CA TYR A 598 1.83 4.59 28.86
C TYR A 598 2.37 4.07 30.20
N ILE A 599 2.69 4.94 31.18
CA ILE A 599 3.30 4.50 32.45
C ILE A 599 2.35 3.61 33.27
N PRO A 600 1.09 3.99 33.54
CA PRO A 600 0.16 3.11 34.26
C PRO A 600 -0.12 1.82 33.50
N TYR A 601 -0.08 1.85 32.16
CA TYR A 601 -0.21 0.67 31.32
C TYR A 601 1.00 -0.28 31.51
N LEU A 602 2.22 0.23 31.38
CA LEU A 602 3.46 -0.53 31.57
C LEU A 602 3.56 -1.10 32.99
N CYS A 603 3.18 -0.32 34.00
CA CYS A 603 3.12 -0.78 35.39
C CYS A 603 2.02 -1.83 35.63
N GLY A 604 0.98 -1.86 34.80
CA GLY A 604 -0.09 -2.86 34.85
C GLY A 604 0.22 -4.15 34.08
N LEU A 605 1.30 -4.19 33.28
CA LEU A 605 1.71 -5.39 32.56
C LEU A 605 2.17 -6.47 33.55
N LYS A 606 1.75 -7.71 33.29
CA LYS A 606 2.16 -8.85 34.10
C LYS A 606 3.68 -9.02 34.00
N ASN A 607 4.33 -9.24 35.15
CA ASN A 607 5.78 -9.43 35.29
C ASN A 607 6.65 -8.18 35.00
N TYR A 608 6.08 -6.97 35.05
CA TYR A 608 6.87 -5.74 34.98
C TYR A 608 7.11 -5.16 36.37
N THR A 609 8.38 -4.91 36.68
CA THR A 609 8.80 -4.18 37.88
C THR A 609 8.98 -2.69 37.57
N ALA A 610 8.90 -1.83 38.60
CA ALA A 610 9.18 -0.40 38.45
C ALA A 610 10.54 -0.12 37.77
N LYS A 611 11.57 -0.93 38.09
CA LYS A 611 12.90 -0.82 37.46
C LYS A 611 12.87 -1.14 35.97
N GLN A 612 12.14 -2.16 35.56
CA GLN A 612 11.97 -2.50 34.13
C GLN A 612 11.16 -1.45 33.38
N VAL A 613 10.11 -0.88 34.00
CA VAL A 613 9.39 0.25 33.42
C VAL A 613 10.31 1.46 33.27
N GLN A 614 11.15 1.74 34.26
CA GLN A 614 12.15 2.82 34.22
C GLN A 614 13.15 2.66 33.06
N VAL A 615 13.51 1.44 32.65
CA VAL A 615 14.35 1.20 31.45
C VAL A 615 13.70 1.80 30.20
N ILE A 616 12.39 1.61 30.04
CA ILE A 616 11.63 2.07 28.87
C ILE A 616 11.41 3.59 28.94
N VAL A 617 10.92 4.09 30.08
CA VAL A 617 10.45 5.49 30.19
C VAL A 617 11.56 6.49 30.53
N LYS A 618 12.76 5.98 30.88
CA LYS A 618 13.97 6.74 31.21
C LYS A 618 13.76 7.78 32.33
N LYS A 619 12.84 7.50 33.26
CA LYS A 619 12.61 8.27 34.48
C LYS A 619 12.19 7.36 35.61
N THR A 620 12.46 7.76 36.85
CA THR A 620 12.04 7.02 38.03
C THR A 620 10.51 6.91 38.07
N VAL A 621 10.01 5.69 38.31
CA VAL A 621 8.58 5.40 38.43
C VAL A 621 8.33 4.59 39.69
N SER A 622 7.25 4.89 40.40
CA SER A 622 6.82 4.14 41.59
C SER A 622 5.87 2.99 41.24
N CYS A 623 5.23 3.03 40.07
CA CYS A 623 4.12 2.15 39.69
C CYS A 623 2.98 2.10 40.73
N SER A 624 2.68 3.24 41.38
CA SER A 624 1.57 3.37 42.33
C SER A 624 0.20 3.31 41.66
N GLU A 625 0.12 3.69 40.38
CA GLU A 625 -1.08 3.60 39.55
C GLU A 625 -0.84 2.59 38.43
N THR A 626 -1.84 1.73 38.19
CA THR A 626 -1.81 0.73 37.13
C THR A 626 -3.17 0.70 36.41
N ILE A 627 -3.14 0.38 35.12
CA ILE A 627 -4.35 0.10 34.33
C ILE A 627 -4.20 -1.25 33.63
N PRO A 628 -5.30 -1.99 33.41
CA PRO A 628 -5.23 -3.21 32.61
C PRO A 628 -4.91 -2.87 31.15
N GLU A 629 -4.30 -3.80 30.42
CA GLU A 629 -3.86 -3.59 29.03
C GLU A 629 -4.95 -3.01 28.13
N ALA A 630 -6.16 -3.59 28.21
CA ALA A 630 -7.32 -3.17 27.44
C ALA A 630 -7.87 -1.78 27.83
N GLN A 631 -7.38 -1.13 28.89
CA GLN A 631 -7.77 0.22 29.31
C GLN A 631 -6.89 1.32 28.70
N LEU A 632 -5.73 0.99 28.12
CA LEU A 632 -4.93 1.96 27.37
C LEU A 632 -5.81 2.63 26.31
N ASN A 633 -5.63 3.94 26.05
CA ASN A 633 -6.43 4.70 25.08
C ASN A 633 -6.11 4.34 23.62
N TYR A 634 -6.06 3.04 23.32
CA TYR A 634 -5.70 2.47 22.04
C TYR A 634 -6.93 2.40 21.11
N PRO A 635 -6.79 2.60 19.79
CA PRO A 635 -7.90 2.58 18.84
C PRO A 635 -8.45 1.17 18.53
N SER A 636 -8.37 0.25 19.50
CA SER A 636 -9.00 -1.07 19.47
C SER A 636 -9.24 -1.60 20.89
N PHE A 637 -10.00 -2.69 21.00
CA PHE A 637 -10.18 -3.44 22.25
C PHE A 637 -9.78 -4.91 22.06
N VAL A 638 -9.01 -5.49 22.98
CA VAL A 638 -8.87 -6.95 23.12
C VAL A 638 -9.24 -7.30 24.55
N VAL A 639 -10.31 -8.05 24.73
CA VAL A 639 -10.90 -8.31 26.03
C VAL A 639 -11.00 -9.82 26.26
N GLU A 640 -10.31 -10.31 27.28
CA GLU A 640 -10.53 -11.66 27.77
C GLU A 640 -11.79 -11.71 28.65
N LEU A 641 -12.72 -12.61 28.35
CA LEU A 641 -13.97 -12.78 29.11
C LEU A 641 -14.19 -14.24 29.54
N LYS A 642 -14.26 -14.44 30.86
CA LYS A 642 -14.77 -15.66 31.48
C LYS A 642 -16.31 -15.64 31.53
N ARG A 643 -16.93 -16.80 31.74
CA ARG A 643 -18.38 -16.87 32.00
C ARG A 643 -18.76 -16.04 33.23
N CYS A 644 -19.93 -15.41 33.20
CA CYS A 644 -20.41 -14.48 34.23
C CYS A 644 -19.54 -13.24 34.45
N GLU A 645 -18.57 -12.95 33.57
CA GLU A 645 -17.68 -11.81 33.74
C GLU A 645 -18.25 -10.58 33.03
N ARG A 646 -18.08 -9.43 33.69
CA ARG A 646 -18.39 -8.11 33.14
C ARG A 646 -17.18 -7.20 33.32
N LYS A 647 -16.73 -6.57 32.25
CA LYS A 647 -15.62 -5.61 32.24
C LYS A 647 -16.04 -4.32 31.57
N GLU A 648 -15.61 -3.20 32.12
CA GLU A 648 -15.86 -1.88 31.57
C GLU A 648 -14.54 -1.21 31.25
N TYR A 649 -14.46 -0.60 30.08
CA TYR A 649 -13.30 0.16 29.63
C TYR A 649 -13.72 1.52 29.13
N SER A 650 -12.90 2.53 29.41
CA SER A 650 -13.07 3.89 28.89
C SER A 650 -12.02 4.21 27.82
N ARG A 651 -12.41 4.97 26.80
CA ARG A 651 -11.52 5.58 25.81
C ARG A 651 -11.78 7.07 25.74
N THR A 652 -10.74 7.86 25.51
CA THR A 652 -10.85 9.31 25.31
C THR A 652 -10.70 9.61 23.82
N LEU A 653 -11.80 10.06 23.22
CA LEU A 653 -11.88 10.49 21.83
C LEU A 653 -11.64 12.00 21.77
N THR A 654 -10.76 12.44 20.89
CA THR A 654 -10.54 13.86 20.59
C THR A 654 -11.12 14.19 19.23
N ASN A 655 -11.94 15.24 19.13
CA ASN A 655 -12.47 15.71 17.85
C ASN A 655 -11.40 16.50 17.08
N VAL A 656 -11.09 16.04 15.88
CA VAL A 656 -10.20 16.73 14.91
C VAL A 656 -10.90 17.00 13.58
N GLY A 657 -12.21 16.71 13.51
CA GLY A 657 -13.07 17.00 12.37
C GLY A 657 -13.80 18.33 12.53
N PHE A 658 -15.06 18.37 12.12
CA PHE A 658 -15.87 19.58 12.22
C PHE A 658 -16.25 19.90 13.67
N GLU A 659 -16.35 21.17 14.01
CA GLU A 659 -17.03 21.62 15.23
C GLU A 659 -18.53 21.32 15.16
N ASN A 660 -19.20 21.28 16.32
CA ASN A 660 -20.63 20.97 16.42
C ASN A 660 -21.04 19.68 15.70
N SER A 661 -20.22 18.63 15.82
CA SER A 661 -20.45 17.32 15.21
C SER A 661 -21.01 16.32 16.22
N THR A 662 -22.09 15.63 15.85
CA THR A 662 -22.64 14.51 16.62
C THR A 662 -22.35 13.19 15.93
N TYR A 663 -21.72 12.27 16.64
CA TYR A 663 -21.42 10.93 16.17
C TYR A 663 -22.44 9.94 16.71
N THR A 664 -23.13 9.23 15.82
CA THR A 664 -24.03 8.14 16.17
C THR A 664 -23.23 6.84 16.25
N ILE A 665 -23.44 6.08 17.33
CA ILE A 665 -22.89 4.73 17.49
C ILE A 665 -23.78 3.77 16.69
N GLY A 666 -23.20 3.10 15.70
CA GLY A 666 -23.91 2.11 14.90
C GLY A 666 -24.17 0.80 15.66
N ASP A 667 -25.03 -0.04 15.09
CA ASP A 667 -25.34 -1.36 15.66
C ASP A 667 -24.08 -2.20 15.82
N ILE A 668 -23.92 -2.76 17.02
CA ILE A 668 -22.77 -3.61 17.36
C ILE A 668 -23.19 -5.05 17.12
N SER A 669 -22.51 -5.73 16.21
CA SER A 669 -22.77 -7.14 15.94
C SER A 669 -22.20 -8.01 17.06
N LEU A 670 -23.08 -8.68 17.81
CA LEU A 670 -22.70 -9.47 18.97
C LEU A 670 -22.57 -10.96 18.64
N PRO A 671 -21.55 -11.68 19.17
CA PRO A 671 -21.58 -13.12 19.15
C PRO A 671 -22.59 -13.65 20.16
N GLN A 672 -23.06 -14.89 19.95
CA GLN A 672 -23.96 -15.54 20.89
C GLN A 672 -23.34 -15.57 22.31
N GLY A 673 -24.14 -15.24 23.33
CA GLY A 673 -23.72 -15.31 24.74
C GLY A 673 -22.85 -14.16 25.24
N VAL A 674 -22.54 -13.15 24.41
CA VAL A 674 -21.84 -11.93 24.82
C VAL A 674 -22.70 -10.70 24.52
N ASP A 675 -22.75 -9.77 25.46
CA ASP A 675 -23.40 -8.47 25.32
C ASP A 675 -22.34 -7.36 25.42
N ILE A 676 -22.38 -6.41 24.47
CA ILE A 676 -21.51 -5.24 24.43
C ILE A 676 -22.40 -3.99 24.46
N LYS A 677 -22.22 -3.17 25.48
CA LYS A 677 -22.96 -1.93 25.67
C LYS A 677 -22.01 -0.74 25.65
N VAL A 678 -22.29 0.21 24.77
CA VAL A 678 -21.62 1.51 24.78
C VAL A 678 -22.46 2.46 25.63
N SER A 679 -21.97 2.79 26.82
CA SER A 679 -22.69 3.65 27.77
C SER A 679 -22.55 5.12 27.39
N SER A 680 -23.28 5.52 26.35
CA SER A 680 -23.69 6.91 26.15
C SER A 680 -25.18 7.01 26.45
N HIS A 681 -25.61 8.05 27.18
CA HIS A 681 -27.01 8.24 27.56
C HIS A 681 -27.97 8.33 26.35
N SER A 682 -27.44 8.55 25.14
CA SER A 682 -28.22 8.84 23.92
C SER A 682 -27.77 8.05 22.67
N GLN A 683 -26.94 7.00 22.80
CA GLN A 683 -26.27 6.33 21.65
C GLN A 683 -25.49 7.29 20.72
N GLN A 684 -25.12 8.46 21.24
CA GLN A 684 -24.49 9.55 20.50
C GLN A 684 -23.41 10.23 21.34
N LEU A 685 -22.40 10.78 20.64
CA LEU A 685 -21.37 11.65 21.21
C LEU A 685 -21.39 12.99 20.48
N SER A 686 -21.74 14.07 21.18
CA SER A 686 -21.83 15.42 20.61
C SER A 686 -20.64 16.26 21.03
N PHE A 687 -19.83 16.67 20.05
CA PHE A 687 -18.70 17.56 20.24
C PHE A 687 -19.09 18.97 19.80
N THR A 688 -18.96 19.94 20.71
CA THR A 688 -19.26 21.36 20.48
C THR A 688 -18.07 22.16 19.97
N ALA A 689 -16.84 21.64 20.12
CA ALA A 689 -15.63 22.35 19.71
C ALA A 689 -14.59 21.40 19.09
N LEU A 690 -13.70 21.99 18.27
CA LEU A 690 -12.47 21.33 17.82
C LEU A 690 -11.58 21.01 19.03
N HIS A 691 -10.90 19.88 19.01
CA HIS A 691 -10.06 19.33 20.08
C HIS A 691 -10.78 19.02 21.41
N GLN A 692 -12.11 19.14 21.47
CA GLN A 692 -12.87 18.66 22.63
C GLN A 692 -12.66 17.15 22.81
N LYS A 693 -12.45 16.75 24.06
CA LYS A 693 -12.25 15.37 24.47
C LYS A 693 -13.51 14.83 25.15
N LEU A 694 -13.98 13.66 24.72
CA LEU A 694 -15.09 12.95 25.36
C LEU A 694 -14.73 11.50 25.65
N ALA A 695 -15.30 10.95 26.71
CA ALA A 695 -15.13 9.56 27.08
C ALA A 695 -16.14 8.67 26.35
N LEU A 696 -15.66 7.63 25.67
CA LEU A 696 -16.41 6.49 25.17
C LEU A 696 -16.25 5.33 26.16
N ARG A 697 -17.32 4.99 26.87
CA ARG A 697 -17.33 3.87 27.81
C ARG A 697 -17.97 2.65 27.15
N VAL A 698 -17.28 1.52 27.21
CA VAL A 698 -17.70 0.25 26.59
C VAL A 698 -17.68 -0.85 27.64
N ILE A 699 -18.81 -1.53 27.78
CA ILE A 699 -19.04 -2.59 28.75
C ILE A 699 -19.17 -3.89 27.98
N PHE A 700 -18.32 -4.85 28.31
CA PHE A 700 -18.32 -6.21 27.76
C PHE A 700 -18.82 -7.17 28.84
N SER A 701 -19.77 -8.02 28.50
CA SER A 701 -20.33 -9.00 29.45
C SER A 701 -20.61 -10.34 28.78
N ARG A 702 -20.27 -11.44 29.47
CA ARG A 702 -20.50 -12.80 28.99
C ARG A 702 -21.48 -13.53 29.88
N ASP A 703 -22.51 -14.13 29.28
CA ASP A 703 -23.55 -14.88 29.99
C ASP A 703 -22.94 -16.08 30.74
N CYS A 704 -23.43 -16.32 31.96
CA CYS A 704 -23.13 -17.52 32.73
C CYS A 704 -23.48 -18.82 31.99
N LYS A 705 -24.55 -18.80 31.19
CA LYS A 705 -25.05 -19.95 30.43
C LYS A 705 -24.39 -20.09 29.06
N ASP A 706 -23.49 -19.18 28.69
CA ASP A 706 -22.83 -19.23 27.41
C ASP A 706 -22.04 -20.52 27.22
N ARG A 707 -22.32 -21.24 26.12
CA ARG A 707 -21.65 -22.49 25.73
C ARG A 707 -20.78 -22.34 24.49
N VAL A 708 -20.60 -21.11 23.97
CA VAL A 708 -19.75 -20.86 22.81
C VAL A 708 -18.33 -21.35 23.09
N ASN A 709 -17.82 -22.18 22.18
CA ASN A 709 -16.50 -22.80 22.24
C ASN A 709 -15.70 -22.44 20.99
N VAL A 710 -15.45 -21.14 20.79
CA VAL A 710 -14.54 -20.60 19.77
C VAL A 710 -13.41 -19.88 20.48
N PRO A 711 -12.18 -19.83 19.92
CA PRO A 711 -11.06 -19.22 20.60
C PRO A 711 -11.26 -17.72 20.82
N TYR A 712 -11.87 -17.04 19.85
CA TYR A 712 -12.19 -15.61 19.94
C TYR A 712 -13.30 -15.22 18.96
N TYR A 713 -13.87 -14.04 19.17
CA TYR A 713 -14.76 -13.34 18.25
C TYR A 713 -14.22 -11.94 18.00
N TYR A 714 -14.44 -11.40 16.80
CA TYR A 714 -14.07 -10.02 16.49
C TYR A 714 -15.17 -9.30 15.72
N ASN A 715 -15.24 -7.98 15.89
CA ASN A 715 -16.02 -7.09 15.04
C ASN A 715 -15.53 -5.65 15.22
N PHE A 716 -16.35 -4.67 14.83
CA PHE A 716 -16.03 -3.26 14.93
C PHE A 716 -17.17 -2.48 15.58
N ILE A 717 -16.82 -1.54 16.46
CA ILE A 717 -17.70 -0.44 16.85
C ILE A 717 -17.53 0.66 15.80
N VAL A 718 -18.63 1.20 15.28
CA VAL A 718 -18.59 2.22 14.23
C VAL A 718 -19.29 3.48 14.71
N LEU A 719 -18.58 4.59 14.70
CA LEU A 719 -19.12 5.93 14.97
C LEU A 719 -19.27 6.66 13.64
N LYS A 720 -20.45 7.24 13.36
CA LYS A 720 -20.72 7.95 12.10
C LYS A 720 -21.17 9.38 12.36
N SER A 721 -20.63 10.33 11.59
CA SER A 721 -21.09 11.71 11.56
C SER A 721 -20.84 12.33 10.19
N GLY A 722 -21.90 12.57 9.41
CA GLY A 722 -21.78 13.07 8.04
C GLY A 722 -20.85 12.20 7.18
N LYS A 723 -19.71 12.78 6.76
CA LYS A 723 -18.67 12.08 5.98
C LYS A 723 -17.76 11.16 6.81
N TYR A 724 -17.73 11.33 8.14
CA TYR A 724 -16.82 10.59 9.02
C TYR A 724 -17.38 9.23 9.37
N THR A 725 -16.52 8.22 9.31
CA THR A 725 -16.75 6.87 9.81
C THR A 725 -15.51 6.45 10.59
N VAL A 726 -15.62 6.44 11.91
CA VAL A 726 -14.53 6.06 12.83
C VAL A 726 -14.79 4.61 13.25
N ARG A 727 -13.93 3.70 12.82
CA ARG A 727 -14.06 2.28 13.08
C ARG A 727 -13.09 1.84 14.17
N ILE A 728 -13.60 1.13 15.17
CA ILE A 728 -12.83 0.68 16.34
C ILE A 728 -12.96 -0.84 16.42
N PRO A 729 -11.91 -1.60 16.03
CA PRO A 729 -11.92 -3.05 16.13
C PRO A 729 -12.03 -3.49 17.60
N TYR A 730 -12.77 -4.57 17.84
CA TYR A 730 -12.74 -5.25 19.13
C TYR A 730 -12.61 -6.76 18.95
N VAL A 731 -11.97 -7.39 19.92
CA VAL A 731 -11.75 -8.83 20.01
C VAL A 731 -12.18 -9.30 21.39
N ILE A 732 -12.98 -10.36 21.43
CA ILE A 732 -13.35 -11.07 22.65
C ILE A 732 -12.60 -12.40 22.64
N MET A 733 -11.69 -12.59 23.58
CA MET A 733 -11.01 -13.86 23.81
C MET A 733 -11.83 -14.67 24.83
N TYR A 734 -12.32 -15.83 24.43
CA TYR A 734 -13.12 -16.68 25.32
C TYR A 734 -12.19 -17.49 26.24
N LYS A 735 -12.33 -17.31 27.56
CA LYS A 735 -11.60 -18.05 28.59
C LYS A 735 -12.52 -18.96 29.40
#